data_AF-A0A812MB57-F1
#
_entry.id   AF-A0A812MB57-F1
#
_cell.length_a   1.000
_cell.length_b   1.000
_cell.length_c   1.000
_cell.angle_alpha   90.00
_cell.angle_beta   90.00
_cell.angle_gamma   90.00
#
_symmetry.space_group_name_H-M   'P 1'
#
loop_
_entity.id
_entity.type
_entity.pdbx_description
1 polymer ?
#
loop_
_entity_poly.entity_id
_entity_poly.type
_entity_poly.pdbx_seq_one_letter_code
_entity_poly.pdbx_strand_id
1 'polypeptide(L)'
;MKLAKIVAASLVCKLEAVAIEGKTKEVLPDPNQVSLPSVPGVVDAGTNGFPELPTVSTMLSDSAQTLNGISSQAQRLQAQMLTVQQENAARMQRQKAVFDRKLKEQEQKNLDVVKENALIAKTIMETKKANEDLLRHAQSLQKGNSLRHNELKLLQDQLAAAQKFLTESVEQTDDSKAKELDVLAEEKATSKSLSLLALSSTSETEPAEKIEAKAGETGEAESLLTMLGSGIKALKKQGQESEAKLKSLFLADFQAGVRRHKALLNQQKVLKETLETMKTYHARLESADKHLQATQTTMDGRLHDGGMFMQKLSELTMAHPEDPRHFVQMRSSVKAKADNVLLAFCNTNTASHHITSTLTHGPLKSLNPEMQDFPLRSYHRILGSRNRLWNSKDYDSCALRWQSDPHSHGQSHLAWASAFQQNAVEVFSCALMQQCHFMQLHDCASKAKFLAALAAMHLAANIVPGGHIWRSACPDVIQRVEARAWSSATFLALAREMQPKVGRGSKSLPAMLQSACLWMPSAYASVSGAVTAASAALDHSMRRAESFNAWTPAPPADVELAEAQLAEIQQAEALPIEALPPNVAGPAEGPLPSSKFGFYLHVYADPAAVIHQVRQVKHHFPDSPIYVMSDGGMDFSSLCKQEKCTFTLCPPANDRWHPWPFFRRIYDAALSLNTEYLIMLEPDNTVHSPVRRLPQHDVGGVHVPNRAFQLAEHVEKLAQERVPGFRWSAESMQAGLCGGAYFRTEAVLDAFSDENVMQIDWNLLGERVDKEIFSSDFAMQYALAARGWRVGIWEEVAQMDKDKDVPLAGPADAAFRHYCSCYPGGKPTYNLQLRKEDEDLFSPAPQEYTVPNSNCQLCYNLDRYVENWGSAKCTNRLGFTYSQKLMDTYHPELKSKPCDLPFLCKPDGPVGRS
;
A
#
# COMPACT_ATOMS: atom_id res chain seq x y z
N MET A 1 0.59 46.94 25.46
CA MET A 1 -0.62 46.11 25.27
C MET A 1 -1.02 45.90 23.79
N LYS A 2 -1.42 46.93 23.00
CA LYS A 2 -1.93 46.71 21.63
C LYS A 2 -1.03 45.81 20.75
N LEU A 3 0.29 46.08 20.74
CA LEU A 3 1.27 45.27 19.99
C LEU A 3 1.28 43.79 20.42
N ALA A 4 1.14 43.49 21.71
CA ALA A 4 1.11 42.13 22.22
C ALA A 4 -0.14 41.35 21.77
N LYS A 5 -1.29 42.01 21.59
CA LYS A 5 -2.47 41.36 20.99
C LYS A 5 -2.26 41.03 19.51
N ILE A 6 -1.57 41.88 18.76
CA ILE A 6 -1.23 41.64 17.34
C ILE A 6 -0.23 40.47 17.23
N VAL A 7 0.80 40.45 18.06
CA VAL A 7 1.78 39.34 18.10
C VAL A 7 1.12 38.03 18.51
N ALA A 8 0.24 38.03 19.52
CA ALA A 8 -0.49 36.83 19.95
C ALA A 8 -1.40 36.29 18.83
N ALA A 9 -2.16 37.15 18.15
CA ALA A 9 -2.99 36.73 17.01
C ALA A 9 -2.14 36.15 15.87
N SER A 10 -1.01 36.79 15.54
CA SER A 10 -0.08 36.28 14.52
C SER A 10 0.56 34.93 14.90
N LEU A 11 0.78 34.67 16.21
CA LEU A 11 1.27 33.38 16.69
C LEU A 11 0.20 32.29 16.59
N VAL A 12 -1.05 32.59 16.93
CA VAL A 12 -2.19 31.65 16.81
C VAL A 12 -2.40 31.25 15.36
N CYS A 13 -2.46 32.19 14.41
CA CYS A 13 -2.63 31.86 12.99
C CYS A 13 -1.47 31.01 12.43
N LYS A 14 -0.25 31.14 12.97
CA LYS A 14 0.87 30.25 12.59
C LYS A 14 0.76 28.85 13.19
N LEU A 15 0.26 28.72 14.41
CA LEU A 15 0.02 27.42 15.04
C LEU A 15 -1.13 26.66 14.38
N GLU A 16 -2.21 27.35 14.00
CA GLU A 16 -3.33 26.74 13.27
C GLU A 16 -2.93 26.31 11.85
N ALA A 17 -2.08 27.07 11.15
CA ALA A 17 -1.56 26.67 9.84
C ALA A 17 -0.70 25.39 9.92
N VAL A 18 0.21 25.30 10.90
CA VAL A 18 1.05 24.11 11.12
C VAL A 18 0.23 22.89 11.54
N ALA A 19 -0.89 23.08 12.25
CA ALA A 19 -1.79 21.98 12.63
C ALA A 19 -2.51 21.32 11.44
N ILE A 20 -2.58 21.99 10.28
CA ILE A 20 -3.21 21.44 9.06
C ILE A 20 -2.22 20.53 8.29
N GLU A 21 -0.94 20.86 8.27
CA GLU A 21 0.10 20.06 7.60
C GLU A 21 0.36 18.71 8.30
N GLY A 22 -0.03 18.58 9.57
CA GLY A 22 0.12 17.34 10.35
C GLY A 22 -0.89 16.23 10.06
N LYS A 23 -1.94 16.47 9.25
CA LYS A 23 -2.82 15.39 8.80
C LYS A 23 -2.10 14.55 7.75
N THR A 24 -1.99 13.24 8.02
CA THR A 24 -1.52 12.24 7.06
C THR A 24 -2.21 12.42 5.71
N LYS A 25 -1.47 12.20 4.61
CA LYS A 25 -2.06 12.07 3.28
C LYS A 25 -2.98 10.84 3.29
N GLU A 26 -4.25 11.09 3.60
CA GLU A 26 -5.35 10.16 3.54
C GLU A 26 -5.41 9.60 2.11
N VAL A 27 -4.86 8.40 1.94
CA VAL A 27 -4.72 7.77 0.62
C VAL A 27 -6.12 7.53 0.09
N LEU A 28 -6.43 8.15 -1.05
CA LEU A 28 -7.73 8.00 -1.68
C LEU A 28 -7.95 6.53 -2.02
N PRO A 29 -9.04 5.90 -1.54
CA PRO A 29 -9.35 4.53 -1.94
C PRO A 29 -9.65 4.55 -3.44
N ASP A 30 -8.73 4.01 -4.25
CA ASP A 30 -9.01 3.82 -5.67
C ASP A 30 -10.14 2.79 -5.77
N PRO A 31 -11.30 3.11 -6.37
CA PRO A 31 -12.38 2.14 -6.51
C PRO A 31 -12.01 0.96 -7.42
N ASN A 32 -10.86 1.02 -8.12
CA ASN A 32 -10.28 -0.11 -8.83
C ASN A 32 -9.60 -1.13 -7.87
N GLN A 33 -9.24 -0.72 -6.64
CA GLN A 33 -8.54 -1.53 -5.63
C GLN A 33 -9.48 -2.08 -4.54
N VAL A 34 -10.77 -1.70 -4.55
CA VAL A 34 -11.75 -2.19 -3.59
C VAL A 34 -12.06 -3.67 -3.87
N SER A 35 -11.51 -4.56 -3.05
CA SER A 35 -11.68 -6.01 -3.16
C SER A 35 -13.13 -6.43 -2.87
N LEU A 36 -13.92 -6.58 -3.94
CA LEU A 36 -15.30 -7.06 -3.83
C LEU A 36 -15.30 -8.53 -3.40
N PRO A 37 -16.13 -8.93 -2.42
CA PRO A 37 -16.18 -10.32 -1.94
C PRO A 37 -16.65 -11.26 -3.06
N SER A 38 -15.98 -12.41 -3.19
CA SER A 38 -16.29 -13.39 -4.23
C SER A 38 -17.71 -13.93 -4.08
N VAL A 39 -18.50 -13.85 -5.15
CA VAL A 39 -19.89 -14.32 -5.20
C VAL A 39 -19.92 -15.73 -5.80
N PRO A 40 -20.38 -16.76 -5.07
CA PRO A 40 -20.47 -18.13 -5.60
C PRO A 40 -21.35 -18.20 -6.85
N GLY A 41 -20.84 -18.84 -7.91
CA GLY A 41 -21.56 -19.03 -9.17
C GLY A 41 -22.86 -19.83 -9.05
N VAL A 42 -23.67 -19.83 -10.11
CA VAL A 42 -24.90 -20.64 -10.19
C VAL A 42 -24.52 -22.10 -10.45
N VAL A 43 -24.83 -22.97 -9.49
CA VAL A 43 -24.69 -24.42 -9.61
C VAL A 43 -25.87 -24.95 -10.45
N ASP A 44 -25.60 -25.88 -11.36
CA ASP A 44 -26.57 -26.56 -12.22
C ASP A 44 -27.61 -25.62 -12.88
N ALA A 45 -27.11 -24.48 -13.36
CA ALA A 45 -27.88 -23.52 -14.15
C ALA A 45 -28.40 -24.17 -15.44
N GLY A 46 -29.73 -24.27 -15.57
CA GLY A 46 -30.38 -24.66 -16.81
C GLY A 46 -30.20 -23.63 -17.92
N THR A 47 -30.74 -23.91 -19.10
CA THR A 47 -30.63 -23.03 -20.29
C THR A 47 -31.28 -21.64 -20.11
N ASN A 48 -32.02 -21.45 -19.02
CA ASN A 48 -32.64 -20.18 -18.61
C ASN A 48 -31.85 -19.43 -17.52
N GLY A 49 -30.70 -19.96 -17.05
CA GLY A 49 -29.86 -19.37 -16.01
C GLY A 49 -30.30 -19.65 -14.57
N PHE A 50 -31.40 -20.39 -14.35
CA PHE A 50 -31.87 -20.79 -13.02
C PHE A 50 -31.45 -22.23 -12.69
N PRO A 51 -31.25 -22.59 -11.40
CA PRO A 51 -31.10 -23.98 -11.01
C PRO A 51 -32.34 -24.80 -11.37
N GLU A 52 -32.17 -25.95 -12.03
CA GLU A 52 -33.28 -26.84 -12.39
C GLU A 52 -33.09 -28.25 -11.83
N LEU A 53 -33.93 -28.63 -10.86
CA LEU A 53 -33.87 -29.96 -10.26
C LEU A 53 -34.07 -31.07 -11.31
N PRO A 54 -33.44 -32.26 -11.18
CA PRO A 54 -33.58 -33.35 -12.14
C PRO A 54 -35.04 -33.79 -12.36
N THR A 55 -35.35 -34.27 -13.55
CA THR A 55 -36.71 -34.70 -13.92
C THR A 55 -37.13 -35.94 -13.12
N VAL A 56 -38.42 -36.01 -12.74
CA VAL A 56 -38.93 -37.10 -11.88
C VAL A 56 -38.72 -38.49 -12.50
N SER A 57 -38.65 -38.58 -13.83
CA SER A 57 -38.33 -39.81 -14.57
C SER A 57 -36.89 -40.30 -14.32
N THR A 58 -35.90 -39.42 -14.18
CA THR A 58 -34.51 -39.84 -13.87
C THR A 58 -34.33 -40.25 -12.42
N MET A 59 -35.21 -39.81 -11.52
CA MET A 59 -35.24 -40.30 -10.13
C MET A 59 -36.04 -41.62 -9.95
N LEU A 60 -36.85 -42.01 -10.95
CA LEU A 60 -37.68 -43.22 -10.94
C LEU A 60 -37.16 -44.35 -11.86
N SER A 61 -36.11 -44.11 -12.65
CA SER A 61 -35.51 -45.14 -13.53
C SER A 61 -35.07 -46.37 -12.75
N ASP A 62 -34.48 -46.14 -11.57
CA ASP A 62 -33.94 -47.18 -10.69
C ASP A 62 -35.08 -48.05 -10.10
N SER A 63 -36.29 -47.50 -9.98
CA SER A 63 -37.50 -48.22 -9.56
C SER A 63 -38.12 -49.05 -10.70
N ALA A 64 -37.91 -48.64 -11.96
CA ALA A 64 -38.47 -49.33 -13.12
C ALA A 64 -37.78 -50.67 -13.39
N GLN A 65 -36.49 -50.81 -13.09
CA GLN A 65 -35.75 -52.08 -13.29
C GLN A 65 -36.26 -53.22 -12.39
N THR A 66 -36.71 -52.91 -11.17
CA THR A 66 -37.18 -53.90 -10.18
C THR A 66 -38.47 -54.62 -10.58
N LEU A 67 -39.25 -54.08 -11.53
CA LEU A 67 -40.60 -54.57 -11.87
C LEU A 67 -40.65 -55.81 -12.79
N ASN A 68 -39.56 -56.17 -13.47
CA ASN A 68 -39.57 -57.14 -14.58
C ASN A 68 -39.60 -58.63 -14.19
N GLY A 69 -39.84 -58.98 -12.91
CA GLY A 69 -39.42 -60.30 -12.36
C GLY A 69 -40.47 -61.35 -12.00
N ILE A 70 -41.79 -61.08 -12.02
CA ILE A 70 -42.79 -61.94 -11.33
C ILE A 70 -44.02 -62.27 -12.21
N SER A 71 -44.58 -63.47 -12.06
CA SER A 71 -45.61 -64.07 -12.94
C SER A 71 -47.06 -64.02 -12.41
N SER A 72 -48.02 -64.03 -13.35
CA SER A 72 -49.49 -64.22 -13.25
C SER A 72 -50.25 -63.61 -12.05
N GLN A 73 -50.08 -64.10 -10.81
CA GLN A 73 -50.56 -63.39 -9.62
C GLN A 73 -50.00 -61.96 -9.54
N ALA A 74 -48.81 -61.77 -10.10
CA ALA A 74 -48.21 -60.46 -10.33
C ALA A 74 -49.15 -59.48 -11.04
N GLN A 75 -50.01 -59.87 -12.00
CA GLN A 75 -50.75 -58.89 -12.81
C GLN A 75 -51.69 -57.98 -12.00
N ARG A 76 -52.33 -58.48 -10.93
CA ARG A 76 -53.17 -57.64 -10.05
C ARG A 76 -52.32 -56.76 -9.13
N LEU A 77 -51.23 -57.31 -8.60
CA LEU A 77 -50.29 -56.57 -7.77
C LEU A 77 -49.57 -55.48 -8.58
N GLN A 78 -49.19 -55.79 -9.82
CA GLN A 78 -48.59 -54.91 -10.81
C GLN A 78 -49.52 -53.75 -11.13
N ALA A 79 -50.83 -53.98 -11.32
CA ALA A 79 -51.80 -52.90 -11.49
C ALA A 79 -51.82 -51.95 -10.27
N GLN A 80 -51.86 -52.48 -9.05
CA GLN A 80 -51.78 -51.67 -7.82
C GLN A 80 -50.44 -50.95 -7.66
N MET A 81 -49.32 -51.60 -7.99
CA MET A 81 -47.98 -51.01 -7.99
C MET A 81 -47.89 -49.88 -9.03
N LEU A 82 -48.52 -50.01 -10.19
CA LEU A 82 -48.58 -48.99 -11.24
C LEU A 82 -49.39 -47.78 -10.77
N THR A 83 -50.52 -47.98 -10.07
CA THR A 83 -51.25 -46.88 -9.41
C THR A 83 -50.40 -46.19 -8.34
N VAL A 84 -49.76 -46.94 -7.44
CA VAL A 84 -48.88 -46.38 -6.40
C VAL A 84 -47.66 -45.66 -7.00
N GLN A 85 -47.12 -46.16 -8.12
CA GLN A 85 -46.03 -45.52 -8.85
C GLN A 85 -46.50 -44.21 -9.53
N GLN A 86 -47.70 -44.19 -10.12
CA GLN A 86 -48.32 -42.98 -10.67
C GLN A 86 -48.62 -41.94 -9.57
N GLU A 87 -49.14 -42.36 -8.41
CA GLU A 87 -49.39 -41.49 -7.26
C GLU A 87 -48.10 -40.92 -6.65
N ASN A 88 -47.06 -41.75 -6.49
CA ASN A 88 -45.74 -41.31 -6.04
C ASN A 88 -45.09 -40.34 -7.05
N ALA A 89 -45.18 -40.64 -8.36
CA ALA A 89 -44.68 -39.74 -9.41
C ALA A 89 -45.42 -38.40 -9.38
N ALA A 90 -46.76 -38.41 -9.26
CA ALA A 90 -47.57 -37.19 -9.14
C ALA A 90 -47.27 -36.41 -7.85
N ARG A 91 -47.02 -37.08 -6.72
CA ARG A 91 -46.59 -36.41 -5.46
C ARG A 91 -45.23 -35.74 -5.63
N MET A 92 -44.24 -36.46 -6.17
CA MET A 92 -42.91 -35.90 -6.40
C MET A 92 -42.92 -34.78 -7.45
N GLN A 93 -43.76 -34.88 -8.49
CA GLN A 93 -43.92 -33.80 -9.49
C GLN A 93 -44.51 -32.52 -8.86
N ARG A 94 -45.49 -32.65 -7.95
CA ARG A 94 -46.02 -31.51 -7.19
C ARG A 94 -44.97 -30.90 -6.25
N GLN A 95 -44.20 -31.74 -5.54
CA GLN A 95 -43.11 -31.28 -4.67
C GLN A 95 -42.00 -30.58 -5.46
N LYS A 96 -41.56 -31.18 -6.58
CA LYS A 96 -40.58 -30.57 -7.50
C LYS A 96 -41.07 -29.20 -7.99
N ALA A 97 -42.32 -29.08 -8.42
CA ALA A 97 -42.87 -27.80 -8.88
C ALA A 97 -42.86 -26.71 -7.79
N VAL A 98 -43.03 -27.07 -6.50
CA VAL A 98 -42.90 -26.12 -5.38
C VAL A 98 -41.43 -25.77 -5.11
N PHE A 99 -40.52 -26.73 -5.18
CA PHE A 99 -39.08 -26.50 -5.01
C PHE A 99 -38.49 -25.66 -6.16
N ASP A 100 -38.79 -26.01 -7.42
CA ASP A 100 -38.43 -25.24 -8.62
C ASP A 100 -38.92 -23.78 -8.50
N ARG A 101 -40.14 -23.56 -7.97
CA ARG A 101 -40.68 -22.22 -7.76
C ARG A 101 -39.92 -21.46 -6.67
N LYS A 102 -39.60 -22.10 -5.53
CA LYS A 102 -38.80 -21.48 -4.46
C LYS A 102 -37.38 -21.14 -4.90
N LEU A 103 -36.73 -22.00 -5.69
CA LEU A 103 -35.40 -21.72 -6.27
C LEU A 103 -35.46 -20.55 -7.25
N LYS A 104 -36.52 -20.44 -8.06
CA LYS A 104 -36.74 -19.30 -8.98
C LYS A 104 -37.07 -18.00 -8.24
N GLU A 105 -37.90 -18.04 -7.20
CA GLU A 105 -38.19 -16.91 -6.29
C GLU A 105 -36.90 -16.41 -5.59
N GLN A 106 -36.03 -17.32 -5.14
CA GLN A 106 -34.76 -17.00 -4.52
C GLN A 106 -33.76 -16.39 -5.52
N GLU A 107 -33.59 -17.00 -6.69
CA GLU A 107 -32.61 -16.52 -7.66
C GLU A 107 -33.06 -15.21 -8.33
N GLN A 108 -34.37 -14.96 -8.45
CA GLN A 108 -34.87 -13.65 -8.85
C GLN A 108 -34.39 -12.55 -7.88
N LYS A 109 -34.46 -12.78 -6.56
CA LYS A 109 -33.90 -11.85 -5.55
C LYS A 109 -32.38 -11.68 -5.69
N ASN A 110 -31.65 -12.73 -6.04
CA ASN A 110 -30.21 -12.62 -6.34
C ASN A 110 -29.95 -11.74 -7.58
N LEU A 111 -30.69 -11.96 -8.67
CA LEU A 111 -30.60 -11.17 -9.90
C LEU A 111 -30.96 -9.69 -9.68
N ASP A 112 -31.89 -9.38 -8.77
CA ASP A 112 -32.26 -8.00 -8.47
C ASP A 112 -31.19 -7.28 -7.62
N VAL A 113 -30.59 -7.94 -6.63
CA VAL A 113 -29.42 -7.38 -5.92
C VAL A 113 -28.21 -7.20 -6.86
N VAL A 114 -28.01 -8.09 -7.84
CA VAL A 114 -26.98 -7.91 -8.88
C VAL A 114 -27.22 -6.64 -9.72
N LYS A 115 -28.48 -6.33 -10.08
CA LYS A 115 -28.83 -5.09 -10.79
C LYS A 115 -28.56 -3.86 -9.93
N GLU A 116 -28.94 -3.88 -8.65
CA GLU A 116 -28.64 -2.79 -7.72
C GLU A 116 -27.13 -2.56 -7.57
N ASN A 117 -26.34 -3.62 -7.40
CA ASN A 117 -24.89 -3.54 -7.29
C ASN A 117 -24.26 -2.97 -8.56
N ALA A 118 -24.75 -3.34 -9.74
CA ALA A 118 -24.31 -2.77 -11.02
C ALA A 118 -24.66 -1.28 -11.17
N LEU A 119 -25.84 -0.85 -10.69
CA LEU A 119 -26.23 0.57 -10.67
C LEU A 119 -25.34 1.39 -9.71
N ILE A 120 -25.08 0.88 -8.50
CA ILE A 120 -24.21 1.55 -7.52
C ILE A 120 -22.78 1.65 -8.07
N ALA A 121 -22.24 0.57 -8.66
CA ALA A 121 -20.93 0.57 -9.30
C ALA A 121 -20.83 1.59 -10.44
N LYS A 122 -21.88 1.72 -11.26
CA LYS A 122 -21.97 2.77 -12.29
C LYS A 122 -21.90 4.17 -11.67
N THR A 123 -22.66 4.45 -10.62
CA THR A 123 -22.64 5.76 -9.94
C THR A 123 -21.29 6.06 -9.29
N ILE A 124 -20.57 5.06 -8.77
CA ILE A 124 -19.19 5.20 -8.29
C ILE A 124 -18.28 5.66 -9.44
N MET A 125 -18.37 5.05 -10.62
CA MET A 125 -17.57 5.43 -11.79
C MET A 125 -17.89 6.83 -12.32
N GLU A 126 -19.17 7.22 -12.33
CA GLU A 126 -19.61 8.58 -12.67
C GLU A 126 -19.07 9.61 -11.66
N THR A 127 -19.09 9.28 -10.36
CA THR A 127 -18.53 10.13 -9.29
C THR A 127 -16.99 10.21 -9.36
N LYS A 128 -16.29 9.10 -9.66
CA LYS A 128 -14.83 9.07 -9.86
C LYS A 128 -14.43 10.03 -10.98
N LYS A 129 -15.11 9.97 -12.13
CA LYS A 129 -14.85 10.88 -13.25
C LYS A 129 -15.07 12.35 -12.86
N ALA A 130 -16.18 12.66 -12.19
CA ALA A 130 -16.45 14.02 -11.73
C ALA A 130 -15.38 14.53 -10.73
N ASN A 131 -14.87 13.66 -9.86
CA ASN A 131 -13.76 13.96 -8.95
C ASN A 131 -12.44 14.22 -9.71
N GLU A 132 -12.12 13.44 -10.74
CA GLU A 132 -10.94 13.69 -11.57
C GLU A 132 -11.04 15.01 -12.36
N ASP A 133 -12.21 15.29 -12.94
CA ASP A 133 -12.44 16.52 -13.71
C ASP A 133 -12.35 17.76 -12.80
N LEU A 134 -12.92 17.72 -11.59
CA LEU A 134 -12.73 18.75 -10.54
C LEU A 134 -11.26 18.88 -10.10
N LEU A 135 -10.57 17.77 -9.86
CA LEU A 135 -9.16 17.80 -9.43
C LEU A 135 -8.25 18.42 -10.50
N ARG A 136 -8.50 18.13 -11.78
CA ARG A 136 -7.79 18.76 -12.91
C ARG A 136 -8.08 20.26 -13.00
N HIS A 137 -9.33 20.70 -12.72
CA HIS A 137 -9.68 22.12 -12.64
C HIS A 137 -8.96 22.82 -11.47
N ALA A 138 -9.06 22.28 -10.26
CA ALA A 138 -8.39 22.82 -9.07
C ALA A 138 -6.86 22.92 -9.25
N GLN A 139 -6.21 21.93 -9.86
CA GLN A 139 -4.79 22.00 -10.21
C GLN A 139 -4.47 23.11 -11.23
N SER A 140 -5.37 23.41 -12.16
CA SER A 140 -5.24 24.52 -13.10
C SER A 140 -5.33 25.87 -12.37
N LEU A 141 -6.33 26.04 -11.50
CA LEU A 141 -6.48 27.21 -10.64
C LEU A 141 -5.25 27.42 -9.75
N GLN A 142 -4.73 26.36 -9.12
CA GLN A 142 -3.53 26.42 -8.27
C GLN A 142 -2.29 26.90 -9.04
N LYS A 143 -2.10 26.43 -10.29
CA LYS A 143 -1.02 26.91 -11.18
C LYS A 143 -1.23 28.39 -11.56
N GLY A 144 -2.45 28.77 -11.95
CA GLY A 144 -2.82 30.15 -12.25
C GLY A 144 -2.68 31.11 -11.05
N ASN A 145 -2.84 30.59 -9.83
CA ASN A 145 -2.63 31.32 -8.57
C ASN A 145 -1.15 31.48 -8.23
N SER A 146 -0.33 30.45 -8.47
CA SER A 146 1.13 30.52 -8.31
C SER A 146 1.74 31.59 -9.24
N LEU A 147 1.30 31.66 -10.50
CA LEU A 147 1.74 32.69 -11.45
C LEU A 147 1.41 34.11 -10.94
N ARG A 148 0.17 34.35 -10.50
CA ARG A 148 -0.26 35.64 -9.93
C ARG A 148 0.52 36.04 -8.67
N HIS A 149 0.86 35.07 -7.81
CA HIS A 149 1.73 35.33 -6.66
C HIS A 149 3.13 35.79 -7.08
N ASN A 150 3.69 35.23 -8.15
CA ASN A 150 4.98 35.66 -8.69
C ASN A 150 4.90 37.04 -9.36
N GLU A 151 3.79 37.37 -10.04
CA GLU A 151 3.52 38.71 -10.60
C GLU A 151 3.38 39.77 -9.50
N LEU A 152 2.60 39.49 -8.44
CA LEU A 152 2.48 40.35 -7.26
C LEU A 152 3.82 40.54 -6.55
N LYS A 153 4.63 39.49 -6.45
CA LYS A 153 5.99 39.58 -5.90
C LYS A 153 6.90 40.44 -6.77
N LEU A 154 6.86 40.28 -8.10
CA LEU A 154 7.64 41.11 -9.02
C LEU A 154 7.26 42.60 -8.89
N LEU A 155 5.97 42.91 -8.76
CA LEU A 155 5.52 44.28 -8.45
C LEU A 155 6.04 44.78 -7.10
N GLN A 156 6.07 43.94 -6.06
CA GLN A 156 6.65 44.28 -4.77
C GLN A 156 8.15 44.56 -4.87
N ASP A 157 8.92 43.72 -5.58
CA ASP A 157 10.36 43.86 -5.75
C ASP A 157 10.70 45.14 -6.55
N GLN A 158 9.92 45.48 -7.59
CA GLN A 158 10.04 46.74 -8.33
C GLN A 158 9.68 47.96 -7.47
N LEU A 159 8.62 47.89 -6.66
CA LEU A 159 8.26 48.96 -5.71
C LEU A 159 9.32 49.15 -4.63
N ALA A 160 9.94 48.08 -4.13
CA ALA A 160 11.05 48.15 -3.19
C ALA A 160 12.30 48.81 -3.81
N ALA A 161 12.62 48.49 -5.07
CA ALA A 161 13.68 49.15 -5.82
C ALA A 161 13.41 50.65 -6.03
N ALA A 162 12.16 51.02 -6.38
CA ALA A 162 11.75 52.42 -6.53
C ALA A 162 11.77 53.17 -5.18
N GLN A 163 11.30 52.56 -4.09
CA GLN A 163 11.39 53.13 -2.74
C GLN A 163 12.84 53.34 -2.33
N LYS A 164 13.71 52.35 -2.59
CA LYS A 164 15.14 52.46 -2.31
C LYS A 164 15.78 53.61 -3.08
N PHE A 165 15.54 53.69 -4.40
CA PHE A 165 16.02 54.80 -5.23
C PHE A 165 15.53 56.16 -4.73
N LEU A 166 14.26 56.28 -4.33
CA LEU A 166 13.72 57.51 -3.74
C LEU A 166 14.35 57.83 -2.38
N THR A 167 14.68 56.82 -1.56
CA THR A 167 15.37 57.03 -0.28
C THR A 167 16.81 57.46 -0.50
N GLU A 168 17.57 56.79 -1.36
CA GLU A 168 18.94 57.18 -1.73
C GLU A 168 18.97 58.57 -2.39
N SER A 169 17.99 58.91 -3.22
CA SER A 169 17.84 60.25 -3.81
C SER A 169 17.54 61.29 -2.73
N VAL A 170 16.57 61.03 -1.85
CA VAL A 170 16.26 61.93 -0.73
C VAL A 170 17.48 62.12 0.13
N GLU A 171 18.19 61.07 0.55
CA GLU A 171 19.39 61.15 1.39
C GLU A 171 20.56 61.89 0.72
N GLN A 172 20.70 61.82 -0.62
CA GLN A 172 21.67 62.63 -1.38
C GLN A 172 21.26 64.10 -1.50
N THR A 173 19.99 64.42 -1.25
CA THR A 173 19.43 65.79 -1.18
C THR A 173 18.97 66.15 0.25
N ASP A 174 19.40 65.40 1.26
CA ASP A 174 18.95 65.55 2.65
C ASP A 174 19.90 66.49 3.37
N ASP A 175 19.71 67.78 3.11
CA ASP A 175 20.45 68.88 3.71
C ASP A 175 20.51 68.76 5.25
N SER A 176 19.53 68.09 5.90
CA SER A 176 19.49 67.91 7.35
C SER A 176 20.66 67.10 7.92
N LYS A 177 21.35 66.31 7.08
CA LYS A 177 22.58 65.56 7.42
C LYS A 177 23.87 66.28 7.04
N ALA A 178 23.79 67.52 6.52
CA ALA A 178 24.97 68.36 6.40
C ALA A 178 25.56 68.61 7.80
N LYS A 179 26.90 68.55 7.92
CA LYS A 179 27.58 68.70 9.23
C LYS A 179 27.41 70.08 9.86
N GLU A 180 26.88 71.04 9.12
CA GLU A 180 26.44 72.33 9.64
C GLU A 180 25.22 72.24 10.60
N LEU A 181 24.46 71.13 10.61
CA LEU A 181 23.19 70.99 11.33
C LEU A 181 23.18 69.97 12.50
N ASP A 182 24.34 69.36 12.79
CA ASP A 182 24.55 68.24 13.75
C ASP A 182 24.31 68.58 15.25
N VAL A 183 23.60 69.66 15.55
CA VAL A 183 23.45 70.26 16.90
C VAL A 183 22.23 69.70 17.67
N LEU A 184 21.43 68.80 17.08
CA LEU A 184 20.01 68.62 17.43
C LEU A 184 19.58 67.21 17.94
N ALA A 185 20.38 66.62 18.85
CA ALA A 185 20.00 65.65 19.92
C ALA A 185 20.12 64.10 19.73
N GLU A 186 19.97 63.35 20.84
CA GLU A 186 20.41 61.94 21.08
C GLU A 186 19.27 60.92 21.47
N GLU A 187 19.61 59.63 21.67
CA GLU A 187 18.69 58.45 21.80
C GLU A 187 18.73 57.62 23.14
N LYS A 188 17.78 56.65 23.35
CA LYS A 188 17.96 55.33 24.11
C LYS A 188 16.73 54.34 24.14
N ALA A 189 16.90 53.02 24.46
CA ALA A 189 15.87 51.93 24.27
C ALA A 189 16.02 50.51 25.03
N THR A 190 15.01 49.56 24.91
CA THR A 190 15.00 48.00 24.94
C THR A 190 14.59 47.02 26.16
N SER A 191 14.03 45.74 25.96
CA SER A 191 13.72 44.57 26.94
C SER A 191 13.07 43.16 26.41
N LYS A 192 12.95 41.99 27.18
CA LYS A 192 12.42 40.55 26.82
C LYS A 192 11.99 39.49 27.98
N SER A 193 11.24 38.32 27.78
CA SER A 193 11.03 37.04 28.67
C SER A 193 10.01 35.86 28.23
N LEU A 194 10.04 34.53 28.70
CA LEU A 194 9.10 33.30 28.43
C LEU A 194 9.12 31.98 29.39
N SER A 195 8.19 30.93 29.30
CA SER A 195 8.03 29.61 30.14
C SER A 195 7.24 28.31 29.54
N LEU A 196 7.07 27.08 30.21
CA LEU A 196 6.50 25.72 29.68
C LEU A 196 6.01 24.52 30.67
N LEU A 197 5.41 23.34 30.21
CA LEU A 197 5.17 21.88 30.78
C LEU A 197 3.69 21.33 31.15
N ALA A 198 3.16 20.04 31.41
CA ALA A 198 3.33 18.49 31.34
C ALA A 198 1.99 17.69 31.85
N LEU A 199 1.56 16.37 32.01
CA LEU A 199 1.67 14.83 31.71
C LEU A 199 0.42 14.00 32.37
N SER A 200 -0.04 12.67 32.41
CA SER A 200 0.05 11.16 31.98
C SER A 200 -1.35 10.36 32.27
N SER A 201 -1.77 9.04 32.41
CA SER A 201 -1.52 7.49 32.31
C SER A 201 -2.83 6.64 32.81
N THR A 202 -3.30 5.32 32.82
CA THR A 202 -3.19 3.80 32.38
C THR A 202 -4.55 2.98 32.77
N SER A 203 -5.00 1.66 32.81
CA SER A 203 -4.73 0.14 32.57
C SER A 203 -5.97 -0.83 33.03
N GLU A 204 -6.34 -2.17 32.90
CA GLU A 204 -6.26 -3.47 32.04
C GLU A 204 -7.12 -4.79 32.55
N THR A 205 -7.33 -5.96 31.80
CA THR A 205 -7.79 -7.46 32.11
C THR A 205 -9.30 -8.04 32.07
N GLU A 206 -9.81 -9.37 32.06
CA GLU A 206 -9.66 -10.79 31.43
C GLU A 206 -10.87 -11.91 31.64
N PRO A 207 -11.01 -13.17 31.00
CA PRO A 207 -12.24 -14.14 30.90
C PRO A 207 -12.19 -15.77 31.06
N ALA A 208 -13.23 -16.65 30.68
CA ALA A 208 -13.42 -18.19 30.92
C ALA A 208 -14.36 -19.15 29.96
N GLU A 209 -14.66 -20.50 30.23
CA GLU A 209 -15.21 -21.62 29.25
C GLU A 209 -15.86 -23.04 29.76
N LYS A 210 -16.54 -23.95 28.90
CA LYS A 210 -16.85 -25.52 28.89
C LYS A 210 -18.32 -26.19 29.16
N ILE A 211 -18.86 -27.47 28.91
CA ILE A 211 -18.83 -28.83 28.08
C ILE A 211 -20.01 -29.89 28.54
N GLU A 212 -20.60 -31.12 28.12
CA GLU A 212 -20.62 -32.36 27.15
C GLU A 212 -21.98 -33.30 27.16
N ALA A 213 -22.28 -34.36 26.29
CA ALA A 213 -23.44 -35.42 26.34
C ALA A 213 -23.51 -36.75 25.37
N LYS A 214 -24.36 -37.85 25.58
CA LYS A 214 -24.56 -39.19 24.77
C LYS A 214 -25.90 -40.12 24.92
N ALA A 215 -26.19 -41.23 24.10
CA ALA A 215 -27.41 -42.20 24.11
C ALA A 215 -27.39 -43.66 23.36
N GLY A 216 -28.47 -44.56 23.29
CA GLY A 216 -28.55 -45.94 22.55
C GLY A 216 -29.90 -46.84 22.44
N GLU A 217 -30.04 -47.91 21.57
CA GLU A 217 -31.33 -48.71 21.20
C GLU A 217 -31.22 -50.18 20.51
N THR A 218 -32.33 -50.91 20.07
CA THR A 218 -32.58 -52.06 19.03
C THR A 218 -33.29 -53.47 19.33
N GLY A 219 -34.09 -54.11 18.38
CA GLY A 219 -34.43 -55.60 18.24
C GLY A 219 -35.79 -56.15 17.55
N GLU A 220 -35.82 -57.16 16.62
CA GLU A 220 -37.05 -57.74 15.90
C GLU A 220 -36.94 -59.22 15.37
N ALA A 221 -38.06 -59.95 15.06
CA ALA A 221 -38.07 -61.24 14.31
C ALA A 221 -39.41 -61.67 13.56
N GLU A 222 -39.78 -61.05 12.43
CA GLU A 222 -40.78 -61.59 11.46
C GLU A 222 -40.18 -61.70 10.04
N SER A 223 -40.39 -62.77 9.25
CA SER A 223 -39.59 -62.99 8.02
C SER A 223 -40.28 -63.12 6.64
N LEU A 224 -41.45 -63.78 6.48
CA LEU A 224 -41.89 -64.25 5.12
C LEU A 224 -43.17 -63.64 4.55
N LEU A 225 -44.25 -63.48 5.33
CA LEU A 225 -45.28 -62.48 4.99
C LEU A 225 -44.65 -61.09 4.95
N THR A 226 -43.65 -60.88 5.81
CA THR A 226 -42.70 -59.77 5.83
C THR A 226 -41.85 -59.65 4.57
N MET A 227 -41.79 -60.63 3.66
CA MET A 227 -41.02 -60.54 2.40
C MET A 227 -41.88 -59.96 1.25
N LEU A 228 -43.13 -60.39 1.09
CA LEU A 228 -44.07 -59.69 0.19
C LEU A 228 -44.46 -58.33 0.77
N GLY A 229 -44.61 -58.27 2.10
CA GLY A 229 -44.65 -57.04 2.86
C GLY A 229 -43.39 -56.19 2.67
N SER A 230 -42.19 -56.78 2.57
CA SER A 230 -40.96 -56.03 2.28
C SER A 230 -40.91 -55.55 0.84
N GLY A 231 -41.52 -56.22 -0.14
CA GLY A 231 -41.65 -55.69 -1.49
C GLY A 231 -42.44 -54.37 -1.53
N ILE A 232 -43.59 -54.32 -0.85
CA ILE A 232 -44.43 -53.10 -0.76
C ILE A 232 -43.79 -52.07 0.18
N LYS A 233 -43.23 -52.47 1.33
CA LYS A 233 -42.45 -51.59 2.22
C LYS A 233 -41.22 -51.04 1.49
N ALA A 234 -40.56 -51.79 0.60
CA ALA A 234 -39.39 -51.39 -0.16
C ALA A 234 -39.74 -50.42 -1.28
N LEU A 235 -40.84 -50.59 -2.02
CA LEU A 235 -41.32 -49.56 -2.95
C LEU A 235 -41.76 -48.29 -2.23
N LYS A 236 -42.39 -48.41 -1.05
CA LYS A 236 -42.72 -47.26 -0.20
C LYS A 236 -41.44 -46.56 0.32
N LYS A 237 -40.45 -47.33 0.77
CA LYS A 237 -39.14 -46.87 1.22
C LYS A 237 -38.35 -46.22 0.10
N GLN A 238 -38.30 -46.82 -1.09
CA GLN A 238 -37.66 -46.25 -2.29
C GLN A 238 -38.35 -44.94 -2.71
N GLY A 239 -39.68 -44.87 -2.63
CA GLY A 239 -40.44 -43.63 -2.84
C GLY A 239 -40.22 -42.56 -1.76
N GLN A 240 -39.84 -42.96 -0.54
CA GLN A 240 -39.40 -42.05 0.53
C GLN A 240 -37.94 -41.64 0.36
N GLU A 241 -37.07 -42.53 -0.15
CA GLU A 241 -35.67 -42.28 -0.47
C GLU A 241 -35.52 -41.35 -1.69
N SER A 242 -36.34 -41.51 -2.73
CA SER A 242 -36.39 -40.59 -3.87
C SER A 242 -36.94 -39.22 -3.46
N GLU A 243 -37.94 -39.17 -2.58
CA GLU A 243 -38.44 -37.92 -1.99
C GLU A 243 -37.39 -37.27 -1.07
N ALA A 244 -36.62 -38.04 -0.31
CA ALA A 244 -35.51 -37.54 0.50
C ALA A 244 -34.33 -37.05 -0.36
N LYS A 245 -34.02 -37.74 -1.46
CA LYS A 245 -33.00 -37.33 -2.45
C LYS A 245 -33.40 -36.02 -3.14
N LEU A 246 -34.67 -35.88 -3.55
CA LEU A 246 -35.21 -34.63 -4.11
C LEU A 246 -35.14 -33.48 -3.11
N LYS A 247 -35.48 -33.72 -1.83
CA LYS A 247 -35.33 -32.72 -0.75
C LYS A 247 -33.88 -32.36 -0.48
N SER A 248 -32.97 -33.33 -0.49
CA SER A 248 -31.53 -33.11 -0.27
C SER A 248 -30.92 -32.22 -1.36
N LEU A 249 -31.24 -32.49 -2.64
CA LEU A 249 -30.85 -31.64 -3.77
C LEU A 249 -31.42 -30.22 -3.62
N PHE A 250 -32.73 -30.08 -3.39
CA PHE A 250 -33.35 -28.77 -3.15
C PHE A 250 -32.68 -27.99 -2.00
N LEU A 251 -32.36 -28.66 -0.88
CA LEU A 251 -31.71 -28.01 0.26
C LEU A 251 -30.27 -27.57 -0.08
N ALA A 252 -29.50 -28.38 -0.81
CA ALA A 252 -28.17 -28.03 -1.27
C ALA A 252 -28.19 -26.79 -2.19
N ASP A 253 -29.07 -26.79 -3.19
CA ASP A 253 -29.25 -25.69 -4.15
C ASP A 253 -29.74 -24.43 -3.44
N PHE A 254 -30.73 -24.55 -2.55
CA PHE A 254 -31.27 -23.43 -1.79
C PHE A 254 -30.23 -22.84 -0.82
N GLN A 255 -29.40 -23.66 -0.18
CA GLN A 255 -28.28 -23.19 0.65
C GLN A 255 -27.15 -22.57 -0.20
N ALA A 256 -26.93 -23.01 -1.44
CA ALA A 256 -26.04 -22.32 -2.38
C ALA A 256 -26.62 -20.93 -2.75
N GLY A 257 -27.92 -20.85 -3.01
CA GLY A 257 -28.64 -19.60 -3.26
C GLY A 257 -28.60 -18.62 -2.08
N VAL A 258 -28.74 -19.08 -0.84
CA VAL A 258 -28.59 -18.24 0.38
C VAL A 258 -27.17 -17.73 0.52
N ARG A 259 -26.15 -18.59 0.27
CA ARG A 259 -24.74 -18.18 0.31
C ARG A 259 -24.42 -17.14 -0.77
N ARG A 260 -24.97 -17.28 -1.98
CA ARG A 260 -24.89 -16.26 -3.04
C ARG A 260 -25.55 -14.94 -2.61
N HIS A 261 -26.75 -15.00 -2.03
CA HIS A 261 -27.46 -13.81 -1.55
C HIS A 261 -26.66 -13.05 -0.49
N LYS A 262 -26.11 -13.76 0.50
CA LYS A 262 -25.27 -13.16 1.56
C LYS A 262 -23.99 -12.53 1.00
N ALA A 263 -23.35 -13.16 0.01
CA ALA A 263 -22.19 -12.58 -0.67
C ALA A 263 -22.56 -11.30 -1.45
N LEU A 264 -23.69 -11.31 -2.17
CA LEU A 264 -24.20 -10.15 -2.92
C LEU A 264 -24.57 -8.96 -2.02
N LEU A 265 -25.15 -9.21 -0.84
CA LEU A 265 -25.45 -8.17 0.15
C LEU A 265 -24.17 -7.61 0.79
N ASN A 266 -23.18 -8.46 1.08
CA ASN A 266 -21.86 -8.00 1.55
C ASN A 266 -21.16 -7.13 0.47
N GLN A 267 -21.23 -7.54 -0.80
CA GLN A 267 -20.75 -6.74 -1.93
C GLN A 267 -21.49 -5.40 -2.02
N GLN A 268 -22.82 -5.40 -1.83
CA GLN A 268 -23.63 -4.18 -1.84
C GLN A 268 -23.21 -3.21 -0.73
N LYS A 269 -22.93 -3.72 0.49
CA LYS A 269 -22.45 -2.92 1.61
C LYS A 269 -21.13 -2.21 1.26
N VAL A 270 -20.14 -2.95 0.77
CA VAL A 270 -18.82 -2.41 0.37
C VAL A 270 -18.97 -1.34 -0.73
N LEU A 271 -19.84 -1.57 -1.71
CA LEU A 271 -20.15 -0.59 -2.75
C LEU A 271 -20.82 0.68 -2.19
N LYS A 272 -21.78 0.55 -1.26
CA LYS A 272 -22.43 1.70 -0.60
C LYS A 272 -21.44 2.51 0.23
N GLU A 273 -20.57 1.86 1.00
CA GLU A 273 -19.51 2.51 1.78
C GLU A 273 -18.52 3.26 0.87
N THR A 274 -18.07 2.62 -0.22
CA THR A 274 -17.21 3.25 -1.24
C THR A 274 -17.86 4.48 -1.88
N LEU A 275 -19.16 4.44 -2.17
CA LEU A 275 -19.90 5.57 -2.75
C LEU A 275 -19.97 6.77 -1.80
N GLU A 276 -20.24 6.57 -0.51
CA GLU A 276 -20.27 7.68 0.47
C GLU A 276 -18.88 8.27 0.73
N THR A 277 -17.81 7.48 0.69
CA THR A 277 -16.44 8.00 0.70
C THR A 277 -16.15 8.85 -0.54
N MET A 278 -16.57 8.40 -1.74
CA MET A 278 -16.41 9.15 -2.99
C MET A 278 -17.19 10.47 -3.01
N LYS A 279 -18.40 10.51 -2.45
CA LYS A 279 -19.19 11.75 -2.26
C LYS A 279 -18.54 12.71 -1.26
N THR A 280 -17.99 12.18 -0.17
CA THR A 280 -17.29 12.98 0.85
C THR A 280 -16.01 13.60 0.28
N TYR A 281 -15.30 12.87 -0.59
CA TYR A 281 -14.18 13.43 -1.35
C TYR A 281 -14.64 14.47 -2.39
N HIS A 282 -15.76 14.25 -3.09
CA HIS A 282 -16.34 15.22 -4.02
C HIS A 282 -16.61 16.57 -3.35
N ALA A 283 -17.27 16.58 -2.19
CA ALA A 283 -17.54 17.79 -1.42
C ALA A 283 -16.25 18.51 -0.95
N ARG A 284 -15.19 17.76 -0.63
CA ARG A 284 -13.86 18.32 -0.29
C ARG A 284 -13.20 18.96 -1.51
N LEU A 285 -13.29 18.33 -2.69
CA LEU A 285 -12.79 18.90 -3.95
C LEU A 285 -13.54 20.17 -4.35
N GLU A 286 -14.88 20.17 -4.30
CA GLU A 286 -15.67 21.38 -4.54
C GLU A 286 -15.26 22.54 -3.63
N SER A 287 -15.06 22.26 -2.34
CA SER A 287 -14.66 23.28 -1.35
C SER A 287 -13.27 23.86 -1.66
N ALA A 288 -12.32 23.00 -2.02
CA ALA A 288 -10.98 23.42 -2.43
C ALA A 288 -11.01 24.24 -3.74
N ASP A 289 -11.81 23.83 -4.72
CA ASP A 289 -11.97 24.55 -6.00
C ASP A 289 -12.58 25.94 -5.78
N LYS A 290 -13.69 26.02 -5.04
CA LYS A 290 -14.35 27.28 -4.65
C LYS A 290 -13.39 28.22 -3.90
N HIS A 291 -12.53 27.69 -3.02
CA HIS A 291 -11.48 28.46 -2.36
C HIS A 291 -10.41 28.97 -3.34
N LEU A 292 -9.96 28.14 -4.29
CA LEU A 292 -8.95 28.53 -5.29
C LEU A 292 -9.49 29.57 -6.28
N GLN A 293 -10.76 29.49 -6.68
CA GLN A 293 -11.44 30.52 -7.49
C GLN A 293 -11.54 31.86 -6.76
N ALA A 294 -11.91 31.85 -5.46
CA ALA A 294 -11.99 33.06 -4.65
C ALA A 294 -10.60 33.71 -4.45
N THR A 295 -9.57 32.88 -4.23
CA THR A 295 -8.16 33.32 -4.14
C THR A 295 -7.66 33.91 -5.46
N GLN A 296 -8.01 33.30 -6.60
CA GLN A 296 -7.70 33.82 -7.93
C GLN A 296 -8.33 35.21 -8.14
N THR A 297 -9.65 35.32 -7.90
CA THR A 297 -10.42 36.57 -8.03
C THR A 297 -9.84 37.67 -7.16
N THR A 298 -9.40 37.33 -5.94
CA THR A 298 -8.75 38.28 -5.02
C THR A 298 -7.43 38.78 -5.58
N MET A 299 -6.60 37.90 -6.14
CA MET A 299 -5.32 38.31 -6.75
C MET A 299 -5.48 39.08 -8.06
N ASP A 300 -6.43 38.71 -8.92
CA ASP A 300 -6.75 39.49 -10.13
C ASP A 300 -7.15 40.93 -9.75
N GLY A 301 -7.96 41.10 -8.69
CA GLY A 301 -8.27 42.42 -8.13
C GLY A 301 -7.04 43.18 -7.62
N ARG A 302 -6.16 42.51 -6.84
CA ARG A 302 -4.92 43.14 -6.32
C ARG A 302 -3.90 43.49 -7.42
N LEU A 303 -3.80 42.69 -8.48
CA LEU A 303 -2.96 42.98 -9.65
C LEU A 303 -3.50 44.19 -10.42
N HIS A 304 -4.82 44.26 -10.61
CA HIS A 304 -5.48 45.42 -11.23
C HIS A 304 -5.28 46.70 -10.41
N ASP A 305 -5.54 46.66 -9.09
CA ASP A 305 -5.29 47.79 -8.17
C ASP A 305 -3.82 48.24 -8.21
N GLY A 306 -2.88 47.30 -8.24
CA GLY A 306 -1.45 47.56 -8.35
C GLY A 306 -1.07 48.26 -9.66
N GLY A 307 -1.60 47.79 -10.80
CA GLY A 307 -1.42 48.45 -12.10
C GLY A 307 -2.00 49.87 -12.11
N MET A 308 -3.21 50.06 -11.58
CA MET A 308 -3.85 51.37 -11.44
C MET A 308 -3.12 52.31 -10.46
N PHE A 309 -2.35 51.78 -9.51
CA PHE A 309 -1.47 52.56 -8.65
C PHE A 309 -0.19 52.97 -9.37
N MET A 310 0.47 52.04 -10.08
CA MET A 310 1.67 52.33 -10.88
C MET A 310 1.41 53.36 -11.99
N GLN A 311 0.26 53.30 -12.66
CA GLN A 311 -0.16 54.33 -13.61
C GLN A 311 -0.20 55.72 -12.94
N LYS A 312 -0.75 55.81 -11.73
CA LYS A 312 -0.87 57.08 -10.99
C LYS A 312 0.45 57.61 -10.44
N LEU A 313 1.40 56.73 -10.11
CA LEU A 313 2.76 57.15 -9.83
C LEU A 313 3.42 57.73 -11.09
N SER A 314 3.26 57.09 -12.25
CA SER A 314 3.75 57.61 -13.53
C SER A 314 3.16 59.00 -13.85
N GLU A 315 1.83 59.16 -13.74
CA GLU A 315 1.13 60.44 -13.87
C GLU A 315 1.72 61.52 -12.95
N LEU A 316 2.00 61.20 -11.68
CA LEU A 316 2.60 62.11 -10.72
C LEU A 316 4.05 62.49 -11.08
N THR A 317 4.88 61.52 -11.51
CA THR A 317 6.30 61.77 -11.85
C THR A 317 6.49 62.60 -13.12
N MET A 318 5.49 62.64 -14.00
CA MET A 318 5.52 63.41 -15.26
C MET A 318 4.89 64.80 -15.13
N ALA A 319 4.32 65.15 -13.98
CA ALA A 319 3.70 66.45 -13.75
C ALA A 319 4.74 67.51 -13.37
N HIS A 320 4.85 68.57 -14.18
CA HIS A 320 5.80 69.67 -13.92
C HIS A 320 5.52 70.37 -12.56
N PRO A 321 6.57 70.75 -11.81
CA PRO A 321 6.43 71.26 -10.44
C PRO A 321 5.95 72.72 -10.33
N GLU A 322 5.72 73.41 -11.46
CA GLU A 322 5.45 74.86 -11.47
C GLU A 322 4.04 75.27 -11.00
N ASP A 323 3.08 74.35 -10.93
CA ASP A 323 1.80 74.59 -10.24
C ASP A 323 1.72 73.85 -8.88
N PRO A 324 2.01 74.54 -7.75
CA PRO A 324 1.88 73.94 -6.43
C PRO A 324 0.43 73.60 -6.05
N ARG A 325 -0.59 74.17 -6.71
CA ARG A 325 -2.01 73.81 -6.49
C ARG A 325 -2.29 72.42 -7.04
N HIS A 326 -1.84 72.15 -8.26
CA HIS A 326 -1.92 70.83 -8.87
C HIS A 326 -1.20 69.77 -8.02
N PHE A 327 -0.02 70.11 -7.48
CA PHE A 327 0.73 69.19 -6.60
C PHE A 327 -0.01 68.87 -5.29
N VAL A 328 -0.67 69.84 -4.65
CA VAL A 328 -1.52 69.61 -3.46
C VAL A 328 -2.75 68.75 -3.79
N GLN A 329 -3.37 68.97 -4.96
CA GLN A 329 -4.53 68.20 -5.40
C GLN A 329 -4.15 66.75 -5.77
N MET A 330 -3.01 66.52 -6.41
CA MET A 330 -2.49 65.17 -6.64
C MET A 330 -2.07 64.49 -5.33
N ARG A 331 -1.36 65.18 -4.41
CA ARG A 331 -0.94 64.60 -3.13
C ARG A 331 -2.12 64.13 -2.28
N SER A 332 -3.23 64.88 -2.27
CA SER A 332 -4.46 64.48 -1.59
C SER A 332 -5.17 63.32 -2.31
N SER A 333 -5.20 63.29 -3.64
CA SER A 333 -5.73 62.15 -4.42
C SER A 333 -4.95 60.85 -4.20
N VAL A 334 -3.62 60.91 -4.23
CA VAL A 334 -2.72 59.77 -3.97
C VAL A 334 -2.86 59.30 -2.52
N LYS A 335 -2.88 60.22 -1.55
CA LYS A 335 -3.12 59.86 -0.15
C LYS A 335 -4.47 59.16 0.03
N ALA A 336 -5.55 59.71 -0.50
CA ALA A 336 -6.89 59.11 -0.37
C ALA A 336 -6.95 57.69 -0.99
N LYS A 337 -6.23 57.44 -2.08
CA LYS A 337 -6.09 56.07 -2.62
C LYS A 337 -5.22 55.17 -1.75
N ALA A 338 -4.10 55.65 -1.21
CA ALA A 338 -3.26 54.88 -0.30
C ALA A 338 -4.01 54.50 1.00
N ASP A 339 -4.74 55.46 1.59
CA ASP A 339 -5.59 55.24 2.76
C ASP A 339 -6.70 54.21 2.46
N ASN A 340 -7.33 54.26 1.27
CA ASN A 340 -8.31 53.26 0.83
C ASN A 340 -7.72 51.86 0.60
N VAL A 341 -6.53 51.75 0.01
CA VAL A 341 -5.83 50.47 -0.17
C VAL A 341 -5.46 49.87 1.20
N LEU A 342 -5.01 50.70 2.15
CA LEU A 342 -4.73 50.30 3.52
C LEU A 342 -6.00 49.83 4.24
N LEU A 343 -7.12 50.54 4.07
CA LEU A 343 -8.43 50.13 4.60
C LEU A 343 -8.87 48.77 4.01
N ALA A 344 -8.72 48.59 2.70
CA ALA A 344 -9.03 47.35 2.01
C ALA A 344 -8.12 46.18 2.44
N PHE A 345 -6.86 46.44 2.81
CA PHE A 345 -5.95 45.43 3.35
C PHE A 345 -6.34 45.01 4.78
N CYS A 346 -6.71 45.99 5.62
CA CYS A 346 -7.24 45.73 6.97
C CYS A 346 -8.55 44.92 6.91
N ASN A 347 -9.51 45.33 6.08
CA ASN A 347 -10.84 44.71 6.01
C ASN A 347 -10.82 43.27 5.46
N THR A 348 -9.91 42.92 4.54
CA THR A 348 -9.79 41.53 4.05
C THR A 348 -9.36 40.55 5.13
N ASN A 349 -8.52 40.95 6.09
CA ASN A 349 -8.17 40.09 7.23
C ASN A 349 -9.37 39.85 8.16
N THR A 350 -10.23 40.87 8.37
CA THR A 350 -11.43 40.74 9.20
C THR A 350 -12.47 39.80 8.57
N ALA A 351 -12.63 39.83 7.24
CA ALA A 351 -13.58 38.98 6.53
C ALA A 351 -13.20 37.49 6.58
N SER A 352 -11.90 37.17 6.53
CA SER A 352 -11.41 35.77 6.57
C SER A 352 -11.81 35.05 7.85
N HIS A 353 -11.80 35.73 9.01
CA HIS A 353 -12.23 35.16 10.29
C HIS A 353 -13.72 34.78 10.35
N HIS A 354 -14.59 35.38 9.53
CA HIS A 354 -16.03 35.09 9.59
C HIS A 354 -16.43 33.79 8.89
N ILE A 355 -15.65 33.33 7.92
CA ILE A 355 -15.94 32.11 7.14
C ILE A 355 -15.61 30.84 7.93
N THR A 356 -14.58 30.88 8.79
CA THR A 356 -14.20 29.73 9.63
C THR A 356 -15.18 29.46 10.78
N SER A 357 -15.94 30.48 11.19
CA SER A 357 -16.83 30.43 12.37
C SER A 357 -18.15 29.67 12.14
N THR A 358 -18.58 29.48 10.89
CA THR A 358 -19.89 28.91 10.53
C THR A 358 -19.89 27.42 10.25
N LEU A 359 -18.76 26.72 10.38
CA LEU A 359 -18.61 25.31 9.97
C LEU A 359 -18.69 24.26 11.10
N THR A 360 -18.99 24.65 12.34
CA THR A 360 -18.91 23.75 13.52
C THR A 360 -20.23 23.47 14.25
N HIS A 361 -21.38 23.94 13.75
CA HIS A 361 -22.70 23.60 14.29
C HIS A 361 -23.70 23.20 13.20
N GLY A 362 -23.99 21.89 13.12
CA GLY A 362 -25.11 21.36 12.34
C GLY A 362 -26.45 21.50 13.07
N PRO A 363 -27.58 21.66 12.37
CA PRO A 363 -28.89 21.86 12.99
C PRO A 363 -29.50 20.53 13.47
N LEU A 364 -29.77 20.42 14.78
CA LEU A 364 -30.68 19.41 15.31
C LEU A 364 -32.10 19.68 14.79
N LYS A 365 -32.66 18.74 14.04
CA LYS A 365 -34.06 18.80 13.57
C LYS A 365 -35.03 18.38 14.68
N SER A 366 -36.19 19.03 14.69
CA SER A 366 -37.30 18.78 15.59
C SER A 366 -37.96 17.42 15.37
N LEU A 367 -38.42 16.80 16.46
CA LEU A 367 -39.47 15.76 16.47
C LEU A 367 -40.74 16.31 17.15
N ASN A 368 -41.84 15.55 17.03
CA ASN A 368 -43.21 16.05 17.27
C ASN A 368 -43.51 16.49 18.72
N PRO A 369 -44.46 17.44 18.89
CA PRO A 369 -45.01 17.81 20.19
C PRO A 369 -46.31 17.02 20.49
N GLU A 370 -46.33 16.21 21.54
CA GLU A 370 -47.61 15.74 22.10
C GLU A 370 -47.52 15.43 23.61
N MET A 371 -48.65 15.65 24.28
CA MET A 371 -48.93 15.50 25.72
C MET A 371 -48.15 16.36 26.74
N GLN A 372 -48.90 16.78 27.75
CA GLN A 372 -48.49 17.58 28.90
C GLN A 372 -48.65 16.71 30.16
N ASP A 373 -47.80 16.86 31.18
CA ASP A 373 -48.31 17.10 32.54
C ASP A 373 -47.25 17.60 33.55
N PHE A 374 -47.73 18.10 34.69
CA PHE A 374 -46.98 18.76 35.79
C PHE A 374 -46.66 17.78 36.96
N PRO A 375 -45.93 18.17 38.04
CA PRO A 375 -44.71 19.00 38.17
C PRO A 375 -43.70 18.46 39.24
N LEU A 376 -42.60 19.19 39.54
CA LEU A 376 -42.27 19.69 40.92
C LEU A 376 -40.85 20.34 41.07
N ARG A 377 -40.82 21.57 41.62
CA ARG A 377 -39.86 22.18 42.59
C ARG A 377 -38.36 21.79 42.52
N SER A 378 -37.42 22.69 42.21
CA SER A 378 -36.80 23.74 43.10
C SER A 378 -35.26 23.57 43.08
N TYR A 379 -34.37 24.48 43.49
CA TYR A 379 -34.44 25.82 44.12
C TYR A 379 -33.32 26.73 43.54
N HIS A 380 -33.29 28.03 43.84
CA HIS A 380 -32.37 29.02 43.22
C HIS A 380 -31.58 29.84 44.26
N ARG A 381 -30.39 30.36 43.86
CA ARG A 381 -29.72 31.60 44.35
C ARG A 381 -28.92 31.54 45.69
N ILE A 382 -27.67 32.06 45.69
CA ILE A 382 -27.14 33.21 46.49
C ILE A 382 -25.62 33.43 46.28
N LEU A 383 -25.18 34.69 46.39
CA LEU A 383 -23.78 35.16 46.38
C LEU A 383 -23.41 35.75 47.77
N GLY A 384 -22.14 35.64 48.20
CA GLY A 384 -21.50 36.71 49.00
C GLY A 384 -20.73 36.35 50.29
N SER A 385 -19.41 36.62 50.25
CA SER A 385 -18.69 37.51 51.19
C SER A 385 -18.67 37.27 52.72
N ARG A 386 -17.50 36.93 53.31
CA ARG A 386 -16.66 37.84 54.17
C ARG A 386 -15.50 37.16 54.95
N ASN A 387 -14.51 37.97 55.34
CA ASN A 387 -13.36 37.63 56.20
C ASN A 387 -13.67 37.69 57.72
N ARG A 388 -12.90 36.91 58.51
CA ARG A 388 -12.28 37.22 59.84
C ARG A 388 -11.18 36.14 60.09
N LEU A 389 -9.92 36.40 60.50
CA LEU A 389 -9.34 37.03 61.71
C LEU A 389 -9.66 36.20 63.00
N TRP A 390 -8.74 35.87 63.93
CA TRP A 390 -7.39 36.41 64.24
C TRP A 390 -6.49 35.47 65.10
N ASN A 391 -5.24 35.90 65.41
CA ASN A 391 -4.24 35.35 66.39
C ASN A 391 -3.51 34.04 66.04
N SER A 392 -2.23 33.79 66.43
CA SER A 392 -1.47 34.27 67.62
C SER A 392 0.08 34.24 67.49
N LYS A 393 0.77 35.38 67.75
CA LYS A 393 2.12 35.57 68.39
C LYS A 393 3.41 34.95 67.77
N ASP A 394 4.66 35.36 68.10
CA ASP A 394 5.32 36.67 68.38
C ASP A 394 6.88 36.46 68.47
N TYR A 395 7.67 37.56 68.49
CA TYR A 395 9.11 37.72 68.83
C TYR A 395 10.21 37.87 67.75
N ASP A 396 10.43 39.14 67.36
CA ASP A 396 11.68 39.95 67.42
C ASP A 396 13.07 39.54 66.86
N SER A 397 13.46 40.27 65.79
CA SER A 397 14.40 41.42 65.77
C SER A 397 15.93 41.32 66.00
N CYS A 398 16.64 42.22 65.26
CA CYS A 398 18.08 42.59 65.29
C CYS A 398 19.08 41.58 64.69
N ALA A 399 20.16 41.97 64.00
CA ALA A 399 20.88 43.27 63.97
C ALA A 399 21.49 43.65 62.59
N LEU A 400 22.06 44.86 62.51
CA LEU A 400 22.76 45.45 61.35
C LEU A 400 24.28 45.19 61.36
N ARG A 401 24.94 45.07 60.19
CA ARG A 401 26.21 45.78 59.91
C ARG A 401 26.55 45.91 58.41
N TRP A 402 27.55 46.74 58.13
CA TRP A 402 27.98 47.23 56.81
C TRP A 402 29.53 47.29 56.75
N GLN A 403 30.09 47.40 55.54
CA GLN A 403 31.44 47.90 55.16
C GLN A 403 32.72 47.02 55.24
N SER A 404 33.53 47.21 54.16
CA SER A 404 35.01 47.25 54.00
C SER A 404 35.92 46.02 54.22
N ASP A 405 36.49 45.53 53.10
CA ASP A 405 37.93 45.50 52.69
C ASP A 405 39.08 45.64 53.73
N PRO A 406 40.35 45.21 53.44
CA PRO A 406 40.88 44.55 52.21
C PRO A 406 41.91 43.39 52.43
N HIS A 407 42.48 42.89 51.31
CA HIS A 407 43.74 42.12 51.13
C HIS A 407 43.85 40.63 51.53
N SER A 408 44.12 39.77 50.54
CA SER A 408 45.44 39.14 50.32
C SER A 408 45.53 38.37 48.98
N HIS A 409 46.75 37.99 48.54
CA HIS A 409 47.09 37.49 47.19
C HIS A 409 46.66 36.03 46.88
N GLY A 410 46.56 35.67 45.58
CA GLY A 410 46.51 34.25 45.14
C GLY A 410 46.36 34.04 43.63
N GLN A 411 47.49 33.89 42.92
CA GLN A 411 47.64 33.65 41.47
C GLN A 411 46.68 32.64 40.79
N SER A 412 46.15 32.98 39.60
CA SER A 412 46.26 32.12 38.38
C SER A 412 45.61 32.73 37.13
N HIS A 413 46.41 33.34 36.23
CA HIS A 413 46.04 33.57 34.83
C HIS A 413 46.79 32.54 33.95
N LEU A 414 46.07 31.65 33.25
CA LEU A 414 46.46 30.95 31.99
C LEU A 414 45.52 29.74 31.71
N ALA A 415 44.34 29.97 31.13
CA ALA A 415 43.39 28.89 30.78
C ALA A 415 42.36 29.22 29.67
N TRP A 416 42.70 30.03 28.66
CA TRP A 416 41.77 30.43 27.59
C TRP A 416 42.36 30.35 26.17
N ALA A 417 43.22 29.34 25.93
CA ALA A 417 43.96 29.16 24.67
C ALA A 417 44.01 27.70 24.16
N SER A 418 43.04 26.86 24.52
CA SER A 418 42.98 25.44 24.12
C SER A 418 41.73 25.04 23.31
N ALA A 419 40.73 25.93 23.20
CA ALA A 419 39.43 25.61 22.58
C ALA A 419 39.35 25.86 21.06
N PHE A 420 40.42 26.35 20.41
CA PHE A 420 40.39 26.78 19.01
C PHE A 420 41.13 25.86 18.02
N GLN A 421 41.75 24.77 18.51
CA GLN A 421 42.69 23.96 17.70
C GLN A 421 42.18 22.57 17.32
N GLN A 422 41.02 22.13 17.83
CA GLN A 422 40.39 20.86 17.45
C GLN A 422 39.43 21.01 16.24
N ASN A 423 38.63 22.09 16.18
CA ASN A 423 37.66 22.33 15.09
C ASN A 423 38.29 22.48 13.69
N ALA A 424 39.59 22.73 13.58
CA ALA A 424 40.28 22.83 12.30
C ALA A 424 40.46 21.47 11.59
N VAL A 425 40.56 20.38 12.36
CA VAL A 425 40.87 19.05 11.82
C VAL A 425 39.63 18.41 11.19
N GLU A 426 38.48 18.47 11.86
CA GLU A 426 37.22 17.89 11.36
C GLU A 426 36.74 18.56 10.06
N VAL A 427 36.84 19.90 9.98
CA VAL A 427 36.46 20.66 8.78
C VAL A 427 37.33 20.27 7.57
N PHE A 428 38.63 20.06 7.77
CA PHE A 428 39.53 19.62 6.69
C PHE A 428 39.28 18.17 6.27
N SER A 429 38.94 17.27 7.21
CA SER A 429 38.59 15.88 6.92
C SER A 429 37.30 15.75 6.11
N CYS A 430 36.26 16.52 6.45
CA CYS A 430 35.01 16.56 5.69
C CYS A 430 35.22 17.09 4.27
N ALA A 431 36.01 18.16 4.10
CA ALA A 431 36.30 18.74 2.78
C ALA A 431 37.03 17.75 1.85
N LEU A 432 37.98 16.96 2.38
CA LEU A 432 38.71 15.97 1.60
C LEU A 432 37.80 14.80 1.15
N MET A 433 36.93 14.30 2.03
CA MET A 433 35.97 13.25 1.66
C MET A 433 35.01 13.69 0.54
N GLN A 434 34.51 14.94 0.59
CA GLN A 434 33.61 15.45 -0.44
C GLN A 434 34.29 15.59 -1.83
N GLN A 435 35.58 15.89 -1.90
CA GLN A 435 36.30 15.92 -3.19
C GLN A 435 36.69 14.52 -3.70
N CYS A 436 37.01 13.57 -2.82
CA CYS A 436 37.29 12.18 -3.22
C CYS A 436 36.09 11.50 -3.93
N HIS A 437 34.87 11.93 -3.65
CA HIS A 437 33.66 11.34 -4.22
C HIS A 437 33.40 11.67 -5.70
N PHE A 438 34.18 12.57 -6.31
CA PHE A 438 33.89 13.16 -7.64
C PHE A 438 34.86 12.80 -8.78
N MET A 439 35.81 11.87 -8.58
CA MET A 439 36.76 11.46 -9.63
C MET A 439 36.81 9.94 -9.88
N GLN A 440 35.93 9.44 -10.75
CA GLN A 440 36.03 8.08 -11.29
C GLN A 440 37.08 8.01 -12.41
N LEU A 441 38.32 7.63 -12.05
CA LEU A 441 39.39 7.36 -13.03
C LEU A 441 39.29 5.92 -13.54
N HIS A 442 38.80 5.77 -14.77
CA HIS A 442 38.50 4.47 -15.41
C HIS A 442 39.69 3.72 -16.03
N ASP A 443 40.92 4.25 -15.93
CA ASP A 443 42.14 3.63 -16.46
C ASP A 443 43.13 3.22 -15.35
N CYS A 444 43.65 2.01 -15.45
CA CYS A 444 44.69 1.46 -14.58
C CYS A 444 45.96 2.31 -14.54
N ALA A 445 46.37 2.93 -15.67
CA ALA A 445 47.56 3.79 -15.68
C ALA A 445 47.36 5.08 -14.85
N SER A 446 46.11 5.51 -14.64
CA SER A 446 45.77 6.63 -13.76
C SER A 446 45.72 6.23 -12.28
N LYS A 447 45.17 5.04 -11.97
CA LYS A 447 45.23 4.48 -10.61
C LYS A 447 46.66 4.24 -10.13
N ALA A 448 47.55 3.74 -10.99
CA ALA A 448 48.97 3.55 -10.68
C ALA A 448 49.67 4.88 -10.31
N LYS A 449 49.40 5.96 -11.07
CA LYS A 449 49.93 7.30 -10.79
C LYS A 449 49.40 7.88 -9.47
N PHE A 450 48.12 7.67 -9.16
CA PHE A 450 47.52 8.11 -7.90
C PHE A 450 48.11 7.39 -6.69
N LEU A 451 48.29 6.07 -6.76
CA LEU A 451 48.95 5.29 -5.71
C LEU A 451 50.42 5.67 -5.53
N ALA A 452 51.15 5.97 -6.61
CA ALA A 452 52.52 6.48 -6.54
C ALA A 452 52.59 7.88 -5.87
N ALA A 453 51.63 8.76 -6.14
CA ALA A 453 51.54 10.07 -5.49
C ALA A 453 51.21 9.95 -3.99
N LEU A 454 50.29 9.06 -3.61
CA LEU A 454 49.98 8.74 -2.21
C LEU A 454 51.20 8.17 -1.48
N ALA A 455 51.92 7.24 -2.09
CA ALA A 455 53.16 6.70 -1.53
C ALA A 455 54.24 7.80 -1.37
N ALA A 456 54.40 8.68 -2.35
CA ALA A 456 55.34 9.80 -2.27
C ALA A 456 54.98 10.80 -1.16
N MET A 457 53.69 11.11 -0.97
CA MET A 457 53.23 11.94 0.16
C MET A 457 53.48 11.26 1.51
N HIS A 458 53.21 9.95 1.62
CA HIS A 458 53.46 9.20 2.85
C HIS A 458 54.96 9.08 3.19
N LEU A 459 55.83 9.11 2.18
CA LEU A 459 57.28 9.14 2.33
C LEU A 459 57.77 10.55 2.73
N ALA A 460 57.22 11.61 2.11
CA ALA A 460 57.56 13.00 2.42
C ALA A 460 57.15 13.42 3.85
N ALA A 461 56.06 12.86 4.38
CA ALA A 461 55.58 13.13 5.73
C ALA A 461 56.49 12.59 6.87
N ASN A 462 57.50 11.77 6.56
CA ASN A 462 58.32 11.05 7.54
C ASN A 462 59.80 11.49 7.60
N ILE A 463 60.16 12.65 7.03
CA ILE A 463 61.57 13.05 6.85
C ILE A 463 61.95 14.29 7.68
N VAL A 464 62.60 14.01 8.84
CA VAL A 464 63.71 14.78 9.45
C VAL A 464 63.33 16.10 10.18
N PRO A 465 64.01 16.47 11.31
CA PRO A 465 65.29 15.94 11.82
C PRO A 465 65.26 15.25 13.21
N GLY A 466 65.84 14.05 13.23
CA GLY A 466 66.54 13.44 14.37
C GLY A 466 67.83 12.80 13.84
N GLY A 467 68.96 12.94 14.53
CA GLY A 467 70.28 12.75 13.93
C GLY A 467 70.99 11.41 14.18
N HIS A 468 71.83 11.05 13.20
CA HIS A 468 73.06 10.25 13.30
C HIS A 468 73.04 8.69 13.39
N ILE A 469 74.02 8.13 12.66
CA ILE A 469 74.83 6.91 12.92
C ILE A 469 74.42 5.54 12.28
N TRP A 470 75.20 5.19 11.22
CA TRP A 470 75.61 3.83 10.76
C TRP A 470 74.54 2.85 10.21
N ARG A 471 74.84 1.88 9.32
CA ARG A 471 75.87 1.73 8.24
C ARG A 471 75.47 0.49 7.38
N SER A 472 75.72 0.53 6.06
CA SER A 472 75.68 -0.62 5.11
C SER A 472 74.33 -1.37 4.96
N ALA A 473 74.03 -2.09 3.87
CA ALA A 473 74.82 -2.49 2.70
C ALA A 473 74.05 -2.36 1.36
N CYS A 474 74.79 -2.45 0.25
CA CYS A 474 74.36 -2.70 -1.14
C CYS A 474 74.99 -4.05 -1.60
N PRO A 475 74.69 -4.67 -2.77
CA PRO A 475 74.64 -4.00 -4.08
C PRO A 475 73.68 -4.59 -5.15
N ASP A 476 73.84 -4.09 -6.39
CA ASP A 476 73.58 -4.75 -7.69
C ASP A 476 72.14 -4.98 -8.22
N VAL A 477 71.85 -4.86 -9.52
CA VAL A 477 72.48 -4.03 -10.58
C VAL A 477 71.49 -3.77 -11.74
N ILE A 478 71.68 -2.67 -12.46
CA ILE A 478 70.89 -2.22 -13.62
C ILE A 478 71.46 -2.81 -14.93
N GLN A 479 70.61 -3.31 -15.86
CA GLN A 479 70.82 -3.07 -17.32
C GLN A 479 69.71 -3.55 -18.30
N ARG A 480 69.62 -2.82 -19.43
CA ARG A 480 69.01 -3.14 -20.76
C ARG A 480 67.48 -2.97 -20.93
N VAL A 481 66.96 -2.49 -22.07
CA VAL A 481 67.56 -1.75 -23.23
C VAL A 481 66.47 -0.88 -23.89
N GLU A 482 66.87 0.11 -24.68
CA GLU A 482 66.00 1.16 -25.25
C GLU A 482 65.44 0.88 -26.67
N ALA A 483 64.54 1.78 -27.08
CA ALA A 483 64.40 2.37 -28.43
C ALA A 483 63.74 1.60 -29.60
N ARG A 484 62.62 2.18 -30.08
CA ARG A 484 62.54 2.76 -31.44
C ARG A 484 61.44 3.83 -31.53
N ALA A 485 61.49 4.66 -32.57
CA ALA A 485 60.62 5.81 -32.80
C ALA A 485 60.43 6.07 -34.31
N TRP A 486 59.72 7.15 -34.66
CA TRP A 486 59.32 7.60 -36.03
C TRP A 486 58.18 6.75 -36.65
N SER A 487 57.21 7.33 -37.39
CA SER A 487 56.84 8.74 -37.60
C SER A 487 55.45 8.85 -38.28
N SER A 488 55.09 10.09 -38.66
CA SER A 488 54.21 10.48 -39.78
C SER A 488 52.75 10.83 -39.44
N ALA A 489 52.33 11.95 -40.03
CA ALA A 489 50.96 12.47 -40.04
C ALA A 489 50.36 12.35 -41.46
N THR A 490 49.21 12.99 -41.67
CA THR A 490 48.43 13.11 -42.93
C THR A 490 47.43 11.97 -43.18
N PHE A 491 46.15 12.30 -43.18
CA PHE A 491 45.22 11.81 -44.22
C PHE A 491 44.08 12.81 -44.42
N LEU A 492 43.74 13.12 -45.66
CA LEU A 492 42.68 14.05 -46.05
C LEU A 492 42.12 13.60 -47.41
N ALA A 493 40.80 13.40 -47.49
CA ALA A 493 39.98 13.10 -48.68
C ALA A 493 40.30 11.83 -49.50
N LEU A 494 39.30 10.95 -49.61
CA LEU A 494 38.88 10.34 -50.89
C LEU A 494 37.46 9.74 -50.78
N ALA A 495 36.46 10.30 -51.49
CA ALA A 495 35.10 9.72 -51.61
C ALA A 495 34.23 10.34 -52.74
N ARG A 496 34.76 10.38 -53.96
CA ARG A 496 34.01 10.32 -55.24
C ARG A 496 34.77 9.29 -56.09
N GLU A 497 34.18 8.52 -57.00
CA GLU A 497 32.92 8.66 -57.75
C GLU A 497 32.42 7.25 -58.18
N MET A 498 31.16 7.13 -58.63
CA MET A 498 30.66 6.26 -59.72
C MET A 498 29.18 5.89 -59.50
N GLN A 499 28.31 6.43 -60.35
CA GLN A 499 26.92 5.96 -60.55
C GLN A 499 26.93 4.95 -61.73
N PRO A 500 25.85 4.16 -62.02
CA PRO A 500 24.75 4.75 -62.80
C PRO A 500 23.34 4.09 -62.79
N LYS A 501 22.36 4.92 -63.21
CA LYS A 501 21.23 4.65 -64.16
C LYS A 501 19.84 4.12 -63.70
N VAL A 502 18.86 4.67 -64.45
CA VAL A 502 17.41 4.39 -64.58
C VAL A 502 16.49 4.80 -63.40
N GLY A 503 15.49 5.67 -63.57
CA GLY A 503 15.19 6.55 -64.71
C GLY A 503 13.81 7.25 -64.70
N ARG A 504 13.75 8.49 -65.24
CA ARG A 504 12.61 9.28 -65.79
C ARG A 504 11.27 9.36 -65.00
N GLY A 505 10.67 10.53 -64.72
CA GLY A 505 11.06 11.93 -64.96
C GLY A 505 9.85 12.85 -65.21
N SER A 506 10.08 14.14 -65.55
CA SER A 506 9.11 15.09 -66.18
C SER A 506 7.92 15.57 -65.29
N LYS A 507 7.55 16.86 -65.16
CA LYS A 507 7.86 18.09 -65.94
C LYS A 507 7.52 19.39 -65.16
N SER A 508 7.82 20.55 -65.78
CA SER A 508 7.25 21.91 -65.59
C SER A 508 7.47 22.71 -64.28
N LEU A 509 8.38 23.70 -64.39
CA LEU A 509 8.32 25.06 -63.80
C LEU A 509 7.36 25.97 -64.65
N PRO A 510 7.16 27.31 -64.42
CA PRO A 510 7.82 28.24 -63.47
C PRO A 510 6.91 29.28 -62.70
N ALA A 511 7.57 30.08 -61.84
CA ALA A 511 7.42 31.55 -61.64
C ALA A 511 6.28 32.22 -60.82
N MET A 512 6.71 33.04 -59.83
CA MET A 512 6.24 34.41 -59.47
C MET A 512 4.84 34.60 -58.82
N LEU A 513 4.57 35.63 -57.98
CA LEU A 513 5.36 36.74 -57.42
C LEU A 513 4.74 37.29 -56.10
N GLN A 514 5.59 37.75 -55.16
CA GLN A 514 5.44 38.86 -54.17
C GLN A 514 4.18 39.09 -53.28
N SER A 515 4.46 39.86 -52.20
CA SER A 515 3.54 40.68 -51.37
C SER A 515 2.64 40.00 -50.34
N ALA A 516 3.02 40.14 -49.07
CA ALA A 516 2.16 39.91 -47.91
C ALA A 516 2.40 41.01 -46.85
N CYS A 517 1.63 42.10 -46.92
CA CYS A 517 1.56 43.15 -45.91
C CYS A 517 0.15 43.77 -45.93
N LEU A 518 -0.32 44.22 -44.76
CA LEU A 518 -1.59 44.93 -44.49
C LEU A 518 -2.89 44.09 -44.40
N TRP A 519 -3.73 44.50 -43.44
CA TRP A 519 -5.17 44.22 -43.20
C TRP A 519 -5.63 42.92 -42.51
N MET A 520 -5.59 42.96 -41.17
CA MET A 520 -6.79 42.70 -40.33
C MET A 520 -7.64 44.00 -40.25
N PRO A 521 -8.91 44.04 -39.75
CA PRO A 521 -9.61 43.02 -38.94
C PRO A 521 -11.09 42.72 -39.30
N SER A 522 -11.56 41.48 -39.03
CA SER A 522 -12.92 41.20 -38.52
C SER A 522 -13.09 39.71 -38.18
N ALA A 523 -12.94 39.32 -36.91
CA ALA A 523 -13.11 37.91 -36.48
C ALA A 523 -13.38 37.75 -34.96
N TYR A 524 -14.31 38.51 -34.37
CA TYR A 524 -14.59 38.43 -32.91
C TYR A 524 -16.08 38.27 -32.52
N ALA A 525 -16.98 38.12 -33.49
CA ALA A 525 -18.44 38.03 -33.23
C ALA A 525 -18.99 36.59 -33.14
N SER A 526 -18.28 35.58 -33.68
CA SER A 526 -18.86 34.23 -33.87
C SER A 526 -18.82 33.32 -32.63
N VAL A 527 -17.84 33.53 -31.73
CA VAL A 527 -17.58 32.59 -30.61
C VAL A 527 -18.60 32.72 -29.47
N SER A 528 -19.12 33.93 -29.22
CA SER A 528 -20.03 34.18 -28.08
C SER A 528 -21.40 33.49 -28.19
N GLY A 529 -21.87 33.21 -29.42
CA GLY A 529 -23.15 32.55 -29.64
C GLY A 529 -23.15 31.06 -29.23
N ALA A 530 -22.05 30.36 -29.49
CA ALA A 530 -21.95 28.91 -29.23
C ALA A 530 -21.94 28.57 -27.73
N VAL A 531 -21.27 29.38 -26.91
CA VAL A 531 -21.16 29.17 -25.45
C VAL A 531 -22.53 29.31 -24.77
N THR A 532 -23.31 30.32 -25.16
CA THR A 532 -24.65 30.55 -24.59
C THR A 532 -25.62 29.40 -24.91
N ALA A 533 -25.55 28.85 -26.13
CA ALA A 533 -26.37 27.71 -26.53
C ALA A 533 -26.00 26.42 -25.77
N ALA A 534 -24.71 26.17 -25.55
CA ALA A 534 -24.24 25.02 -24.76
C ALA A 534 -24.70 25.12 -23.29
N SER A 535 -24.64 26.31 -22.69
CA SER A 535 -25.08 26.55 -21.31
C SER A 535 -26.59 26.26 -21.11
N ALA A 536 -27.43 26.71 -22.06
CA ALA A 536 -28.87 26.45 -22.02
C ALA A 536 -29.23 24.96 -22.15
N ALA A 537 -28.47 24.19 -22.95
CA ALA A 537 -28.67 22.75 -23.09
C ALA A 537 -28.29 21.98 -21.81
N LEU A 538 -27.27 22.44 -21.08
CA LEU A 538 -26.87 21.87 -19.79
C LEU A 538 -27.94 22.10 -18.71
N ASP A 539 -28.44 23.33 -18.61
CA ASP A 539 -29.45 23.74 -17.61
C ASP A 539 -30.80 23.03 -17.82
N HIS A 540 -31.24 22.84 -19.08
CA HIS A 540 -32.41 22.02 -19.38
C HIS A 540 -32.19 20.53 -19.01
N SER A 541 -30.95 20.04 -19.06
CA SER A 541 -30.63 18.65 -18.71
C SER A 541 -30.66 18.42 -17.19
N MET A 542 -30.14 19.36 -16.39
CA MET A 542 -30.16 19.27 -14.92
C MET A 542 -31.58 19.29 -14.35
N ARG A 543 -32.45 20.20 -14.82
CA ARG A 543 -33.86 20.29 -14.38
C ARG A 543 -34.68 19.00 -14.65
N ARG A 544 -34.24 18.15 -15.59
CA ARG A 544 -34.87 16.84 -15.87
C ARG A 544 -34.37 15.72 -14.94
N ALA A 545 -33.21 15.89 -14.29
CA ALA A 545 -32.73 14.97 -13.26
C ALA A 545 -33.47 15.17 -11.93
N GLU A 546 -33.72 16.43 -11.54
CA GLU A 546 -34.41 16.77 -10.27
C GLU A 546 -35.83 16.19 -10.20
N SER A 547 -36.55 16.11 -11.32
CA SER A 547 -37.91 15.55 -11.38
C SER A 547 -38.01 14.04 -11.12
N PHE A 548 -36.88 13.31 -11.03
CA PHE A 548 -36.88 11.86 -10.80
C PHE A 548 -36.83 11.45 -9.31
N ASN A 549 -36.48 12.38 -8.40
CA ASN A 549 -36.30 12.09 -6.97
C ASN A 549 -37.59 12.16 -6.13
N ALA A 550 -38.76 12.25 -6.76
CA ALA A 550 -40.05 12.49 -6.11
C ALA A 550 -41.01 11.27 -6.10
N TRP A 551 -40.48 10.04 -6.20
CA TRP A 551 -41.31 8.83 -6.21
C TRP A 551 -40.81 7.78 -5.20
N THR A 552 -41.23 7.92 -3.95
CA THR A 552 -41.09 6.89 -2.90
C THR A 552 -42.39 6.06 -2.83
N PRO A 553 -42.43 4.82 -3.36
CA PRO A 553 -43.54 3.92 -3.07
C PRO A 553 -43.52 3.54 -1.57
N ALA A 554 -44.69 3.49 -0.95
CA ALA A 554 -44.81 2.92 0.39
C ALA A 554 -44.53 1.41 0.35
N PRO A 555 -43.89 0.82 1.37
CA PRO A 555 -43.64 -0.61 1.40
C PRO A 555 -44.98 -1.39 1.47
N PRO A 556 -45.13 -2.51 0.76
CA PRO A 556 -46.30 -3.37 0.90
C PRO A 556 -46.30 -4.06 2.27
N ALA A 557 -47.47 -4.18 2.89
CA ALA A 557 -47.65 -4.79 4.22
C ALA A 557 -47.26 -6.28 4.28
N ASP A 558 -47.02 -6.91 3.13
CA ASP A 558 -46.67 -8.33 2.99
C ASP A 558 -45.25 -8.64 3.47
N VAL A 559 -44.38 -7.63 3.62
CA VAL A 559 -42.99 -7.81 4.10
C VAL A 559 -42.96 -8.18 5.58
N GLU A 560 -43.76 -7.49 6.41
CA GLU A 560 -43.80 -7.70 7.87
C GLU A 560 -44.27 -9.11 8.24
N LEU A 561 -45.21 -9.67 7.47
CA LEU A 561 -45.65 -11.06 7.62
C LEU A 561 -44.57 -12.08 7.20
N ALA A 562 -43.78 -11.77 6.16
CA ALA A 562 -42.68 -12.62 5.72
C ALA A 562 -41.49 -12.59 6.70
N GLU A 563 -41.21 -11.44 7.31
CA GLU A 563 -40.19 -11.30 8.36
C GLU A 563 -40.64 -11.98 9.66
N ALA A 564 -41.91 -11.87 10.05
CA ALA A 564 -42.47 -12.62 11.18
C ALA A 564 -42.37 -14.15 10.99
N GLN A 565 -42.73 -14.67 9.82
CA GLN A 565 -42.60 -16.11 9.51
C GLN A 565 -41.15 -16.57 9.46
N LEU A 566 -40.22 -15.71 9.03
CA LEU A 566 -38.78 -16.02 9.06
C LEU A 566 -38.23 -16.04 10.49
N ALA A 567 -38.69 -15.11 11.35
CA ALA A 567 -38.36 -15.08 12.77
C ALA A 567 -38.92 -16.29 13.54
N GLU A 568 -40.14 -16.72 13.23
CA GLU A 568 -40.77 -17.92 13.84
C GLU A 568 -39.98 -19.20 13.49
N ILE A 569 -39.51 -19.33 12.24
CA ILE A 569 -38.62 -20.42 11.82
C ILE A 569 -37.26 -20.35 12.55
N GLN A 570 -36.69 -19.15 12.72
CA GLN A 570 -35.40 -18.98 13.40
C GLN A 570 -35.48 -19.21 14.92
N GLN A 571 -36.60 -18.86 15.56
CA GLN A 571 -36.83 -19.14 16.99
C GLN A 571 -37.02 -20.63 17.26
N ALA A 572 -37.47 -21.42 16.28
CA ALA A 572 -37.61 -22.87 16.42
C ALA A 572 -36.26 -23.64 16.48
N GLU A 573 -35.15 -23.02 16.04
CA GLU A 573 -33.80 -23.62 16.11
C GLU A 573 -32.93 -23.04 17.24
N ALA A 574 -33.39 -22.00 17.95
CA ALA A 574 -32.61 -21.24 18.92
C ALA A 574 -32.65 -21.81 20.35
N LEU A 575 -31.83 -22.83 20.63
CA LEU A 575 -31.42 -23.10 22.01
C LEU A 575 -30.45 -22.02 22.52
N PRO A 576 -30.45 -21.64 23.81
CA PRO A 576 -29.71 -20.46 24.28
C PRO A 576 -28.20 -20.68 24.29
N ILE A 577 -27.47 -19.79 23.59
CA ILE A 577 -26.02 -19.64 23.71
C ILE A 577 -25.77 -18.35 24.48
N GLU A 578 -25.18 -18.45 25.68
CA GLU A 578 -24.80 -17.25 26.47
C GLU A 578 -23.62 -16.51 25.82
N ALA A 579 -23.57 -15.19 26.04
CA ALA A 579 -22.69 -14.30 25.30
C ALA A 579 -21.23 -14.37 25.76
N LEU A 580 -20.34 -14.83 24.88
CA LEU A 580 -18.89 -14.65 25.03
C LEU A 580 -18.48 -13.19 24.74
N PRO A 581 -17.50 -12.63 25.47
CA PRO A 581 -17.01 -11.27 25.24
C PRO A 581 -16.22 -11.15 23.92
N PRO A 582 -16.18 -9.96 23.30
CA PRO A 582 -15.56 -9.78 21.99
C PRO A 582 -14.02 -9.69 22.10
N ASN A 583 -13.30 -10.75 21.73
CA ASN A 583 -11.89 -10.64 21.42
C ASN A 583 -11.46 -11.61 20.30
N VAL A 584 -10.63 -11.13 19.37
CA VAL A 584 -10.08 -11.81 18.18
C VAL A 584 -11.04 -12.76 17.45
N ALA A 585 -11.70 -12.25 16.40
CA ALA A 585 -12.40 -13.10 15.43
C ALA A 585 -11.38 -13.94 14.64
N GLY A 586 -11.13 -15.17 15.09
CA GLY A 586 -10.39 -16.18 14.32
C GLY A 586 -11.12 -16.53 13.02
N PRO A 587 -10.42 -17.10 12.02
CA PRO A 587 -11.07 -17.57 10.81
C PRO A 587 -12.15 -18.60 11.16
N ALA A 588 -13.34 -18.46 10.56
CA ALA A 588 -14.49 -19.31 10.85
C ALA A 588 -14.15 -20.80 10.67
N GLU A 589 -14.70 -21.66 11.53
CA GLU A 589 -14.39 -23.09 11.60
C GLU A 589 -14.55 -23.80 10.24
N GLY A 590 -13.41 -23.97 9.56
CA GLY A 590 -13.31 -24.80 8.37
C GLY A 590 -13.34 -26.29 8.74
N PRO A 591 -13.54 -27.18 7.75
CA PRO A 591 -13.34 -28.60 7.97
C PRO A 591 -11.92 -28.86 8.48
N LEU A 592 -11.80 -29.67 9.54
CA LEU A 592 -10.52 -29.94 10.22
C LEU A 592 -9.43 -30.35 9.22
N PRO A 593 -8.18 -29.87 9.37
CA PRO A 593 -7.10 -30.11 8.43
C PRO A 593 -6.84 -31.61 8.24
N SER A 594 -6.63 -32.01 6.99
CA SER A 594 -6.53 -33.43 6.60
C SER A 594 -5.32 -34.16 7.19
N SER A 595 -4.28 -33.40 7.55
CA SER A 595 -3.08 -33.85 8.24
C SER A 595 -2.40 -32.68 8.96
N LYS A 596 -1.53 -32.98 9.93
CA LYS A 596 -0.85 -31.94 10.74
C LYS A 596 0.21 -31.17 9.95
N PHE A 597 0.95 -31.85 9.07
CA PHE A 597 2.06 -31.28 8.31
C PHE A 597 1.86 -31.49 6.81
N GLY A 598 1.87 -30.40 6.03
CA GLY A 598 2.00 -30.42 4.58
C GLY A 598 3.37 -29.90 4.16
N PHE A 599 3.88 -30.35 3.02
CA PHE A 599 5.23 -29.99 2.54
C PHE A 599 5.16 -29.14 1.28
N TYR A 600 5.83 -27.99 1.29
CA TYR A 600 5.98 -27.09 0.15
C TYR A 600 7.42 -27.14 -0.35
N LEU A 601 7.64 -27.66 -1.56
CA LEU A 601 8.96 -27.77 -2.17
C LEU A 601 9.13 -26.64 -3.20
N HIS A 602 10.02 -25.70 -2.90
CA HIS A 602 10.41 -24.63 -3.80
C HIS A 602 11.57 -25.12 -4.68
N VAL A 603 11.36 -25.23 -6.00
CA VAL A 603 12.33 -25.87 -6.90
C VAL A 603 12.59 -25.07 -8.17
N TYR A 604 13.67 -25.42 -8.88
CA TYR A 604 14.06 -24.80 -10.15
C TYR A 604 14.73 -25.81 -11.09
N ALA A 605 15.83 -26.41 -10.66
CA ALA A 605 16.59 -27.39 -11.44
C ALA A 605 16.85 -28.66 -10.62
N ASP A 606 17.88 -29.41 -10.98
CA ASP A 606 18.45 -30.52 -10.18
C ASP A 606 17.43 -31.64 -9.88
N PRO A 607 16.93 -32.34 -10.92
CA PRO A 607 15.81 -33.26 -10.79
C PRO A 607 16.12 -34.42 -9.85
N ALA A 608 17.37 -34.89 -9.80
CA ALA A 608 17.80 -35.91 -8.85
C ALA A 608 17.62 -35.48 -7.38
N ALA A 609 17.84 -34.20 -7.05
CA ALA A 609 17.62 -33.64 -5.73
C ALA A 609 16.13 -33.59 -5.38
N VAL A 610 15.30 -33.06 -6.28
CA VAL A 610 13.84 -32.94 -6.11
C VAL A 610 13.19 -34.33 -5.96
N ILE A 611 13.52 -35.27 -6.85
CA ILE A 611 13.01 -36.64 -6.87
C ILE A 611 13.43 -37.40 -5.60
N HIS A 612 14.66 -37.22 -5.12
CA HIS A 612 15.12 -37.76 -3.85
C HIS A 612 14.32 -37.18 -2.68
N GLN A 613 14.16 -35.85 -2.62
CA GLN A 613 13.51 -35.17 -1.52
C GLN A 613 12.03 -35.51 -1.37
N VAL A 614 11.26 -35.56 -2.48
CA VAL A 614 9.86 -36.01 -2.47
C VAL A 614 9.73 -37.41 -1.87
N ARG A 615 10.64 -38.32 -2.20
CA ARG A 615 10.64 -39.69 -1.67
C ARG A 615 11.10 -39.78 -0.22
N GLN A 616 12.02 -38.94 0.25
CA GLN A 616 12.36 -38.86 1.68
C GLN A 616 11.18 -38.32 2.51
N VAL A 617 10.46 -37.31 2.00
CA VAL A 617 9.23 -36.84 2.64
C VAL A 617 8.19 -37.97 2.68
N LYS A 618 7.96 -38.71 1.59
CA LYS A 618 7.05 -39.88 1.60
C LYS A 618 7.52 -41.05 2.46
N HIS A 619 8.82 -41.20 2.70
CA HIS A 619 9.36 -42.23 3.59
C HIS A 619 9.08 -41.92 5.07
N HIS A 620 9.27 -40.66 5.50
CA HIS A 620 9.08 -40.25 6.90
C HIS A 620 7.66 -39.74 7.22
N PHE A 621 6.92 -39.27 6.21
CA PHE A 621 5.60 -38.65 6.32
C PHE A 621 4.67 -39.15 5.18
N PRO A 622 4.31 -40.45 5.15
CA PRO A 622 3.60 -41.07 4.02
C PRO A 622 2.25 -40.40 3.71
N ASP A 623 1.48 -40.10 4.76
CA ASP A 623 0.13 -39.53 4.68
C ASP A 623 0.11 -38.00 4.44
N SER A 624 1.26 -37.33 4.57
CA SER A 624 1.33 -35.88 4.37
C SER A 624 1.17 -35.50 2.89
N PRO A 625 0.38 -34.46 2.58
CA PRO A 625 0.33 -33.88 1.24
C PRO A 625 1.62 -33.12 0.95
N ILE A 626 2.01 -33.12 -0.33
CA ILE A 626 3.21 -32.43 -0.82
C ILE A 626 2.78 -31.56 -2.01
N TYR A 627 3.30 -30.33 -2.07
CA TYR A 627 3.10 -29.36 -3.12
C TYR A 627 4.47 -28.96 -3.68
N VAL A 628 4.76 -29.32 -4.92
CA VAL A 628 6.02 -29.00 -5.61
C VAL A 628 5.78 -27.81 -6.55
N MET A 629 6.58 -26.76 -6.42
CA MET A 629 6.41 -25.50 -7.16
C MET A 629 7.72 -25.10 -7.85
N SER A 630 7.68 -24.89 -9.17
CA SER A 630 8.87 -24.62 -9.99
C SER A 630 8.88 -23.19 -10.54
N ASP A 631 9.93 -22.40 -10.22
CA ASP A 631 10.08 -20.98 -10.62
C ASP A 631 10.60 -20.81 -12.06
N GLY A 632 9.79 -21.18 -13.05
CA GLY A 632 10.20 -21.22 -14.47
C GLY A 632 11.23 -22.31 -14.77
N GLY A 633 11.40 -23.25 -13.84
CA GLY A 633 12.34 -24.36 -13.92
C GLY A 633 11.75 -25.61 -14.59
N MET A 634 12.28 -26.78 -14.23
CA MET A 634 11.81 -28.07 -14.75
C MET A 634 10.35 -28.35 -14.35
N ASP A 635 9.66 -29.12 -15.19
CA ASP A 635 8.32 -29.64 -14.93
C ASP A 635 8.41 -30.98 -14.19
N PHE A 636 7.72 -31.11 -13.05
CA PHE A 636 7.70 -32.31 -12.21
C PHE A 636 6.29 -32.94 -12.13
N SER A 637 5.44 -32.72 -13.14
CA SER A 637 4.09 -33.29 -13.22
C SER A 637 4.09 -34.82 -13.26
N SER A 638 5.03 -35.44 -13.99
CA SER A 638 5.22 -36.91 -14.00
C SER A 638 5.57 -37.44 -12.61
N LEU A 639 6.56 -36.86 -11.93
CA LEU A 639 6.93 -37.19 -10.55
C LEU A 639 5.72 -37.12 -9.61
N CYS A 640 4.99 -36.01 -9.64
CA CYS A 640 3.85 -35.84 -8.73
C CYS A 640 2.64 -36.72 -9.06
N LYS A 641 2.45 -37.09 -10.33
CA LYS A 641 1.48 -38.11 -10.74
C LYS A 641 1.84 -39.50 -10.20
N GLN A 642 3.12 -39.84 -10.09
CA GLN A 642 3.60 -41.10 -9.50
C GLN A 642 3.53 -41.08 -7.97
N GLU A 643 4.21 -40.11 -7.33
CA GLU A 643 4.41 -40.06 -5.88
C GLU A 643 3.22 -39.43 -5.11
N LYS A 644 2.13 -39.12 -5.83
CA LYS A 644 0.87 -38.53 -5.33
C LYS A 644 1.09 -37.19 -4.61
N CYS A 645 1.68 -36.23 -5.32
CA CYS A 645 1.78 -34.85 -4.90
C CYS A 645 1.05 -33.89 -5.85
N THR A 646 0.84 -32.64 -5.42
CA THR A 646 0.40 -31.56 -6.29
C THR A 646 1.64 -30.93 -6.91
N PHE A 647 1.64 -30.71 -8.23
CA PHE A 647 2.66 -29.92 -8.90
C PHE A 647 2.06 -28.63 -9.46
N THR A 648 2.84 -27.54 -9.46
CA THR A 648 2.55 -26.35 -10.26
C THR A 648 3.85 -25.77 -10.81
N LEU A 649 3.96 -25.79 -12.14
CA LEU A 649 4.94 -25.00 -12.85
C LEU A 649 4.44 -23.55 -12.92
N CYS A 650 5.28 -22.61 -12.51
CA CYS A 650 5.04 -21.18 -12.60
C CYS A 650 6.02 -20.54 -13.60
N PRO A 651 5.68 -19.39 -14.21
CA PRO A 651 6.65 -18.61 -14.99
C PRO A 651 7.85 -18.13 -14.15
N PRO A 652 9.03 -17.93 -14.76
CA PRO A 652 10.21 -17.46 -14.04
C PRO A 652 10.01 -16.05 -13.49
N ALA A 653 10.26 -15.90 -12.19
CA ALA A 653 10.16 -14.67 -11.45
C ALA A 653 11.42 -14.34 -10.63
N ASN A 654 12.36 -15.28 -10.46
CA ASN A 654 13.53 -15.14 -9.57
C ASN A 654 13.08 -14.90 -8.12
N ASP A 655 12.26 -15.82 -7.62
CA ASP A 655 11.66 -15.83 -6.27
C ASP A 655 12.68 -15.56 -5.16
N ARG A 656 13.92 -16.03 -5.36
CA ARG A 656 15.04 -15.81 -4.45
C ARG A 656 15.34 -14.34 -4.16
N TRP A 657 15.04 -13.43 -5.08
CA TRP A 657 15.32 -11.98 -4.99
C TRP A 657 14.10 -11.09 -5.25
N HIS A 658 12.91 -11.69 -5.36
CA HIS A 658 11.64 -10.98 -5.53
C HIS A 658 10.60 -11.61 -4.59
N PRO A 659 10.24 -10.94 -3.48
CA PRO A 659 9.43 -11.57 -2.45
C PRO A 659 7.96 -11.72 -2.85
N TRP A 660 7.41 -10.84 -3.70
CA TRP A 660 5.98 -10.86 -4.04
C TRP A 660 5.54 -12.09 -4.85
N PRO A 661 6.27 -12.54 -5.89
CA PRO A 661 6.02 -13.83 -6.53
C PRO A 661 6.15 -15.02 -5.55
N PHE A 662 7.24 -15.07 -4.79
CA PHE A 662 7.52 -16.12 -3.81
C PHE A 662 6.41 -16.24 -2.75
N PHE A 663 6.00 -15.13 -2.12
CA PHE A 663 4.91 -15.07 -1.14
C PHE A 663 3.59 -15.60 -1.72
N ARG A 664 3.24 -15.21 -2.96
CA ARG A 664 2.05 -15.74 -3.63
C ARG A 664 2.10 -17.26 -3.77
N ARG A 665 3.27 -17.81 -4.11
CA ARG A 665 3.45 -19.25 -4.38
C ARG A 665 3.35 -20.10 -3.12
N ILE A 666 3.95 -19.66 -2.01
CA ILE A 666 3.78 -20.32 -0.71
C ILE A 666 2.35 -20.13 -0.14
N TYR A 667 1.69 -19.00 -0.41
CA TYR A 667 0.27 -18.77 -0.09
C TYR A 667 -0.65 -19.74 -0.86
N ASP A 668 -0.46 -19.87 -2.18
CA ASP A 668 -1.26 -20.78 -3.02
C ASP A 668 -0.97 -22.26 -2.68
N ALA A 669 0.26 -22.59 -2.26
CA ALA A 669 0.60 -23.90 -1.70
C ALA A 669 -0.11 -24.17 -0.36
N ALA A 670 -0.14 -23.19 0.57
CA ALA A 670 -0.83 -23.32 1.85
C ALA A 670 -2.34 -23.57 1.67
N LEU A 671 -2.99 -22.85 0.76
CA LEU A 671 -4.38 -23.12 0.36
C LEU A 671 -4.55 -24.54 -0.22
N SER A 672 -3.62 -25.00 -1.05
CA SER A 672 -3.71 -26.33 -1.68
C SER A 672 -3.40 -27.49 -0.74
N LEU A 673 -2.61 -27.27 0.32
CA LEU A 673 -2.22 -28.32 1.28
C LEU A 673 -3.28 -28.54 2.35
N ASN A 674 -3.94 -27.47 2.83
CA ASN A 674 -4.97 -27.51 3.88
C ASN A 674 -4.58 -28.37 5.11
N THR A 675 -3.46 -28.00 5.73
CA THR A 675 -2.84 -28.64 6.90
C THR A 675 -2.67 -27.65 8.05
N GLU A 676 -2.33 -28.10 9.26
CA GLU A 676 -2.10 -27.20 10.40
C GLU A 676 -0.80 -26.39 10.24
N TYR A 677 0.27 -27.04 9.75
CA TYR A 677 1.56 -26.43 9.45
C TYR A 677 2.05 -26.82 8.05
N LEU A 678 2.59 -25.84 7.34
CA LEU A 678 3.36 -25.99 6.12
C LEU A 678 4.85 -26.04 6.48
N ILE A 679 5.57 -27.07 6.04
CA ILE A 679 7.04 -27.14 6.10
C ILE A 679 7.58 -26.81 4.72
N MET A 680 8.39 -25.76 4.61
CA MET A 680 9.07 -25.40 3.37
C MET A 680 10.35 -26.22 3.22
N LEU A 681 10.62 -26.73 2.02
CA LEU A 681 11.87 -27.37 1.65
C LEU A 681 12.40 -26.78 0.34
N GLU A 682 13.71 -26.59 0.28
CA GLU A 682 14.48 -26.28 -0.92
C GLU A 682 15.31 -27.52 -1.30
N PRO A 683 15.81 -27.69 -2.54
CA PRO A 683 16.47 -28.93 -2.95
C PRO A 683 17.76 -29.25 -2.18
N ASP A 684 18.30 -28.31 -1.39
CA ASP A 684 19.44 -28.53 -0.50
C ASP A 684 19.09 -29.17 0.85
N ASN A 685 17.81 -29.29 1.20
CA ASN A 685 17.40 -29.94 2.42
C ASN A 685 17.46 -31.46 2.31
N THR A 686 17.82 -32.08 3.43
CA THR A 686 17.63 -33.53 3.64
C THR A 686 16.74 -33.78 4.85
N VAL A 687 15.94 -34.85 4.77
CA VAL A 687 15.03 -35.31 5.82
C VAL A 687 15.60 -36.61 6.40
N HIS A 688 15.61 -36.73 7.73
CA HIS A 688 16.28 -37.82 8.46
C HIS A 688 15.35 -38.59 9.42
N SER A 689 14.24 -37.97 9.87
CA SER A 689 13.22 -38.65 10.68
C SER A 689 11.88 -37.90 10.62
N PRO A 690 10.79 -38.47 11.17
CA PRO A 690 9.60 -37.72 11.54
C PRO A 690 9.92 -36.60 12.55
N VAL A 691 9.04 -35.60 12.62
CA VAL A 691 9.07 -34.50 13.61
C VAL A 691 8.92 -35.04 15.03
N ARG A 692 9.85 -34.70 15.92
CA ARG A 692 9.85 -35.08 17.35
C ARG A 692 9.44 -33.92 18.26
N ARG A 693 10.08 -32.76 18.09
CA ARG A 693 9.80 -31.52 18.83
C ARG A 693 8.77 -30.68 18.05
N LEU A 694 7.54 -30.67 18.54
CA LEU A 694 6.43 -29.94 17.91
C LEU A 694 6.68 -28.41 17.87
N PRO A 695 6.10 -27.70 16.89
CA PRO A 695 5.98 -26.25 16.88
C PRO A 695 5.62 -25.63 18.24
N GLN A 696 6.42 -24.67 18.69
CA GLN A 696 6.17 -23.86 19.90
C GLN A 696 5.77 -22.41 19.58
N HIS A 697 5.85 -22.01 18.31
CA HIS A 697 5.61 -20.66 17.81
C HIS A 697 4.71 -20.71 16.57
N ASP A 698 4.37 -19.54 16.02
CA ASP A 698 3.51 -19.46 14.84
C ASP A 698 4.31 -19.76 13.56
N VAL A 699 5.61 -19.47 13.57
CA VAL A 699 6.59 -19.82 12.53
C VAL A 699 7.92 -20.14 13.21
N GLY A 700 8.72 -21.06 12.66
CA GLY A 700 10.08 -21.26 13.13
C GLY A 700 11.04 -21.90 12.14
N GLY A 701 12.33 -21.65 12.34
CA GLY A 701 13.39 -22.05 11.41
C GLY A 701 14.77 -22.20 12.05
N VAL A 702 15.80 -22.21 11.21
CA VAL A 702 17.20 -22.47 11.56
C VAL A 702 17.73 -21.44 12.56
N HIS A 703 18.51 -21.85 13.57
CA HIS A 703 19.20 -20.88 14.42
C HIS A 703 20.37 -20.21 13.66
N VAL A 704 20.28 -18.90 13.47
CA VAL A 704 21.34 -18.06 12.89
C VAL A 704 21.82 -17.08 13.96
N PRO A 705 22.85 -17.46 14.75
CA PRO A 705 23.28 -16.67 15.91
C PRO A 705 23.78 -15.27 15.51
N ASN A 706 23.42 -14.27 16.32
CA ASN A 706 23.73 -12.84 16.11
C ASN A 706 23.07 -12.19 14.88
N ARG A 707 22.13 -12.86 14.18
CA ARG A 707 21.27 -12.18 13.20
C ARG A 707 20.38 -11.15 13.92
N ALA A 708 20.32 -9.95 13.36
CA ALA A 708 19.47 -8.86 13.80
C ALA A 708 18.91 -8.13 12.58
N PHE A 709 17.70 -7.57 12.70
CA PHE A 709 17.03 -6.88 11.60
C PHE A 709 16.95 -5.37 11.85
N GLN A 710 17.31 -4.60 10.82
CA GLN A 710 17.25 -3.14 10.86
C GLN A 710 15.79 -2.65 10.73
N LEU A 711 15.52 -1.43 11.18
CA LEU A 711 14.17 -0.82 11.19
C LEU A 711 13.08 -1.65 11.92
N ALA A 712 13.47 -2.47 12.90
CA ALA A 712 12.54 -3.25 13.71
C ALA A 712 11.38 -2.40 14.30
N GLU A 713 11.64 -1.16 14.73
CA GLU A 713 10.62 -0.22 15.22
C GLU A 713 9.50 0.09 14.20
N HIS A 714 9.83 0.14 12.91
CA HIS A 714 8.84 0.34 11.84
C HIS A 714 7.94 -0.90 11.67
N VAL A 715 8.55 -2.08 11.77
CA VAL A 715 7.87 -3.38 11.68
C VAL A 715 6.98 -3.62 12.90
N GLU A 716 7.48 -3.34 14.10
CA GLU A 716 6.70 -3.36 15.35
C GLU A 716 5.53 -2.39 15.31
N LYS A 717 5.69 -1.21 14.70
CA LYS A 717 4.58 -0.25 14.56
C LYS A 717 3.44 -0.83 13.71
N LEU A 718 3.75 -1.44 12.56
CA LEU A 718 2.75 -2.13 11.73
C LEU A 718 2.09 -3.28 12.50
N ALA A 719 2.89 -4.07 13.22
CA ALA A 719 2.40 -5.19 14.03
C ALA A 719 1.41 -4.73 15.12
N GLN A 720 1.69 -3.60 15.76
CA GLN A 720 0.86 -3.03 16.84
C GLN A 720 -0.52 -2.54 16.37
N GLU A 721 -0.74 -2.34 15.07
CA GLU A 721 -2.06 -2.05 14.50
C GLU A 721 -3.00 -3.28 14.54
N ARG A 722 -2.44 -4.50 14.59
CA ARG A 722 -3.19 -5.77 14.76
C ARG A 722 -3.04 -6.38 16.15
N VAL A 723 -1.84 -6.34 16.72
CA VAL A 723 -1.45 -6.99 17.98
C VAL A 723 -0.82 -5.93 18.90
N PRO A 724 -1.62 -5.14 19.63
CA PRO A 724 -1.12 -4.10 20.53
C PRO A 724 -0.10 -4.66 21.52
N GLY A 725 1.03 -3.96 21.67
CA GLY A 725 2.15 -4.40 22.51
C GLY A 725 3.10 -5.42 21.88
N PHE A 726 2.90 -5.86 20.63
CA PHE A 726 3.86 -6.73 19.94
C PHE A 726 5.27 -6.12 19.89
N ARG A 727 6.27 -6.99 20.09
CA ARG A 727 7.70 -6.68 19.98
C ARG A 727 8.41 -7.76 19.16
N TRP A 728 9.27 -7.35 18.25
CA TRP A 728 10.08 -8.26 17.44
C TRP A 728 11.36 -8.57 18.21
N SER A 729 11.36 -9.69 18.95
CA SER A 729 12.45 -10.01 19.87
C SER A 729 13.76 -10.32 19.14
N ALA A 730 14.90 -10.06 19.80
CA ALA A 730 16.22 -10.42 19.29
C ALA A 730 16.45 -11.95 19.16
N GLU A 731 15.60 -12.76 19.79
CA GLU A 731 15.56 -14.22 19.60
C GLU A 731 14.78 -14.58 18.32
N SER A 732 13.63 -13.95 18.12
CA SER A 732 12.83 -14.07 16.89
C SER A 732 13.61 -13.67 15.63
N MET A 733 14.50 -12.69 15.74
CA MET A 733 15.40 -12.27 14.65
C MET A 733 16.50 -13.31 14.31
N GLN A 734 16.77 -14.27 15.19
CA GLN A 734 17.77 -15.33 14.97
C GLN A 734 17.18 -16.58 14.29
N ALA A 735 15.90 -16.55 13.89
CA ALA A 735 15.24 -17.62 13.17
C ALA A 735 15.41 -17.48 11.65
N GLY A 736 16.38 -18.16 11.05
CA GLY A 736 16.57 -18.26 9.61
C GLY A 736 15.42 -19.02 8.93
N LEU A 737 14.50 -18.29 8.30
CA LEU A 737 13.41 -18.85 7.49
C LEU A 737 13.92 -19.20 6.08
N CYS A 738 14.71 -20.25 6.01
CA CYS A 738 15.18 -20.90 4.78
C CYS A 738 14.54 -22.30 4.66
N GLY A 739 14.91 -23.08 3.66
CA GLY A 739 14.50 -24.47 3.53
C GLY A 739 14.68 -25.26 4.84
N GLY A 740 13.64 -25.98 5.26
CA GLY A 740 13.54 -26.66 6.54
C GLY A 740 12.78 -25.87 7.62
N ALA A 741 12.34 -24.63 7.34
CA ALA A 741 11.45 -23.87 8.23
C ALA A 741 10.00 -24.38 8.17
N TYR A 742 9.28 -24.24 9.29
CA TYR A 742 7.84 -24.48 9.38
C TYR A 742 7.06 -23.17 9.58
N PHE A 743 5.83 -23.16 9.08
CA PHE A 743 4.89 -22.06 9.17
C PHE A 743 3.51 -22.61 9.55
N ARG A 744 2.84 -22.00 10.53
CA ARG A 744 1.41 -22.29 10.77
C ARG A 744 0.60 -21.77 9.57
N THR A 745 -0.34 -22.55 9.06
CA THR A 745 -1.04 -22.23 7.80
C THR A 745 -1.77 -20.88 7.86
N GLU A 746 -2.38 -20.53 9.00
CA GLU A 746 -2.98 -19.20 9.22
C GLU A 746 -1.97 -18.03 9.16
N ALA A 747 -0.70 -18.25 9.52
CA ALA A 747 0.33 -17.22 9.46
C ALA A 747 0.78 -16.95 8.01
N VAL A 748 0.82 -17.99 7.17
CA VAL A 748 1.00 -17.83 5.71
C VAL A 748 -0.19 -17.12 5.08
N LEU A 749 -1.41 -17.56 5.38
CA LEU A 749 -2.63 -17.01 4.77
C LEU A 749 -2.97 -15.59 5.24
N ASP A 750 -2.47 -15.15 6.39
CA ASP A 750 -2.48 -13.73 6.76
C ASP A 750 -1.26 -12.98 6.18
N ALA A 751 -0.03 -13.35 6.55
CA ALA A 751 1.13 -12.49 6.30
C ALA A 751 1.60 -12.45 4.84
N PHE A 752 1.34 -13.51 4.07
CA PHE A 752 1.74 -13.61 2.67
C PHE A 752 0.57 -13.37 1.70
N SER A 753 -0.55 -12.80 2.18
CA SER A 753 -1.62 -12.31 1.31
C SER A 753 -1.18 -11.10 0.49
N ASP A 754 -1.76 -10.94 -0.71
CA ASP A 754 -1.36 -9.89 -1.65
C ASP A 754 -1.45 -8.49 -1.00
N GLU A 755 -2.51 -8.26 -0.23
CA GLU A 755 -2.87 -7.01 0.45
C GLU A 755 -1.99 -6.72 1.68
N ASN A 756 -1.64 -7.72 2.49
CA ASN A 756 -0.81 -7.53 3.68
C ASN A 756 0.67 -7.33 3.31
N VAL A 757 1.14 -7.99 2.25
CA VAL A 757 2.47 -7.75 1.69
C VAL A 757 2.59 -6.31 1.15
N MET A 758 1.53 -5.71 0.62
CA MET A 758 1.52 -4.31 0.13
C MET A 758 1.44 -3.25 1.23
N GLN A 759 1.12 -3.59 2.48
CA GLN A 759 1.13 -2.63 3.61
C GLN A 759 2.55 -2.28 4.08
N ILE A 760 3.54 -3.09 3.71
CA ILE A 760 4.94 -2.93 4.10
C ILE A 760 5.63 -1.96 3.13
N ASP A 761 6.31 -0.94 3.66
CA ASP A 761 7.07 0.01 2.84
C ASP A 761 8.43 -0.60 2.42
N TRP A 762 8.38 -1.54 1.47
CA TRP A 762 9.57 -2.18 0.88
C TRP A 762 10.56 -1.17 0.28
N ASN A 763 10.07 0.01 -0.13
CA ASN A 763 10.94 1.10 -0.59
C ASN A 763 11.73 1.67 0.58
N LEU A 764 11.07 2.08 1.68
CA LEU A 764 11.72 2.56 2.91
C LEU A 764 12.74 1.55 3.46
N LEU A 765 12.39 0.26 3.47
CA LEU A 765 13.27 -0.80 3.94
C LEU A 765 14.52 -0.92 3.04
N GLY A 766 14.34 -1.13 1.73
CA GLY A 766 15.47 -1.24 0.79
C GLY A 766 16.33 0.02 0.67
N GLU A 767 15.75 1.19 0.96
CA GLU A 767 16.42 2.49 0.90
C GLU A 767 17.30 2.82 2.12
N ARG A 768 17.15 2.07 3.21
CA ARG A 768 17.79 2.35 4.50
C ARG A 768 18.54 1.15 5.10
N VAL A 769 18.15 -0.06 4.74
CA VAL A 769 18.81 -1.30 5.13
C VAL A 769 19.81 -1.64 4.01
N ASP A 770 19.41 -2.49 3.08
CA ASP A 770 20.16 -2.94 1.90
C ASP A 770 19.20 -3.67 0.95
N LYS A 771 19.70 -4.41 -0.04
CA LYS A 771 18.88 -5.23 -0.95
C LYS A 771 18.57 -6.64 -0.45
N GLU A 772 19.14 -7.10 0.66
CA GLU A 772 18.87 -8.45 1.21
C GLU A 772 17.43 -8.54 1.73
N ILE A 773 16.78 -7.41 2.05
CA ILE A 773 15.34 -7.30 2.29
C ILE A 773 14.46 -7.95 1.19
N PHE A 774 14.91 -7.95 -0.07
CA PHE A 774 14.17 -8.54 -1.18
C PHE A 774 14.48 -10.03 -1.37
N SER A 775 15.38 -10.62 -0.58
CA SER A 775 15.60 -12.07 -0.56
C SER A 775 14.50 -12.76 0.24
N SER A 776 13.96 -13.85 -0.30
CA SER A 776 12.93 -14.72 0.31
C SER A 776 13.12 -14.92 1.83
N ASP A 777 14.33 -15.32 2.24
CA ASP A 777 14.69 -15.81 3.57
C ASP A 777 14.69 -14.71 4.65
N PHE A 778 14.77 -13.46 4.19
CA PHE A 778 14.76 -12.25 5.00
C PHE A 778 13.37 -11.60 4.92
N ALA A 779 12.82 -11.47 3.72
CA ALA A 779 11.52 -10.88 3.44
C ALA A 779 10.38 -11.53 4.25
N MET A 780 10.39 -12.87 4.35
CA MET A 780 9.39 -13.61 5.15
C MET A 780 9.34 -13.11 6.61
N GLN A 781 10.48 -12.80 7.20
CA GLN A 781 10.55 -12.39 8.60
C GLN A 781 9.94 -11.01 8.80
N TYR A 782 10.24 -10.06 7.90
CA TYR A 782 9.60 -8.75 7.89
C TYR A 782 8.08 -8.86 7.70
N ALA A 783 7.60 -9.69 6.78
CA ALA A 783 6.16 -9.84 6.54
C ALA A 783 5.41 -10.49 7.73
N LEU A 784 5.98 -11.53 8.34
CA LEU A 784 5.42 -12.17 9.52
C LEU A 784 5.43 -11.24 10.75
N ALA A 785 6.56 -10.57 10.99
CA ALA A 785 6.72 -9.65 12.12
C ALA A 785 5.84 -8.40 11.96
N ALA A 786 5.70 -7.83 10.75
CA ALA A 786 4.81 -6.69 10.46
C ALA A 786 3.33 -7.01 10.70
N ARG A 787 2.98 -8.30 10.80
CA ARG A 787 1.65 -8.80 11.13
C ARG A 787 1.54 -9.33 12.56
N GLY A 788 2.58 -9.22 13.38
CA GLY A 788 2.57 -9.61 14.78
C GLY A 788 2.60 -11.12 15.05
N TRP A 789 3.02 -11.94 14.08
CA TRP A 789 3.21 -13.38 14.27
C TRP A 789 4.52 -13.68 15.02
N ARG A 790 4.52 -14.66 15.92
CA ARG A 790 5.74 -15.06 16.65
C ARG A 790 6.58 -15.98 15.77
N VAL A 791 7.76 -15.48 15.41
CA VAL A 791 8.83 -16.25 14.79
C VAL A 791 9.85 -16.64 15.86
N GLY A 792 10.45 -17.83 15.77
CA GLY A 792 11.56 -18.24 16.64
C GLY A 792 12.29 -19.49 16.15
N ILE A 793 13.19 -20.03 16.97
CA ILE A 793 14.07 -21.15 16.58
C ILE A 793 13.28 -22.46 16.60
N TRP A 794 13.50 -23.35 15.62
CA TRP A 794 12.91 -24.69 15.61
C TRP A 794 13.96 -25.79 15.75
N GLU A 795 13.87 -26.56 16.83
CA GLU A 795 14.84 -27.62 17.16
C GLU A 795 14.78 -28.86 16.23
N GLU A 796 13.84 -28.93 15.29
CA GLU A 796 13.80 -29.99 14.27
C GLU A 796 14.57 -29.64 12.99
N VAL A 797 15.13 -28.44 12.87
CA VAL A 797 15.99 -28.06 11.74
C VAL A 797 17.38 -27.62 12.19
N ALA A 798 18.40 -28.18 11.55
CA ALA A 798 19.80 -27.89 11.84
C ALA A 798 20.54 -27.30 10.62
N GLN A 799 21.45 -26.36 10.88
CA GLN A 799 22.36 -25.80 9.89
C GLN A 799 23.62 -26.67 9.77
N MET A 800 23.98 -27.04 8.54
CA MET A 800 25.25 -27.71 8.23
C MET A 800 26.25 -26.72 7.61
N ASP A 801 27.54 -26.84 7.95
CA ASP A 801 28.66 -26.05 7.40
C ASP A 801 29.77 -26.95 6.87
N LYS A 802 30.79 -27.33 7.68
CA LYS A 802 31.95 -28.10 7.19
C LYS A 802 31.91 -29.58 7.52
N ASP A 803 31.21 -29.95 8.57
CA ASP A 803 31.03 -31.34 8.99
C ASP A 803 29.67 -31.86 8.50
N LYS A 804 29.60 -33.16 8.21
CA LYS A 804 28.41 -33.85 7.72
C LYS A 804 27.55 -34.42 8.85
N ASP A 805 28.18 -34.71 9.99
CA ASP A 805 27.62 -35.37 11.16
C ASP A 805 27.40 -34.36 12.30
N VAL A 806 28.25 -33.33 12.40
CA VAL A 806 28.14 -32.23 13.37
C VAL A 806 27.50 -30.98 12.74
N PRO A 807 26.31 -30.53 13.19
CA PRO A 807 25.73 -29.29 12.72
C PRO A 807 26.47 -28.05 13.26
N LEU A 808 26.42 -26.95 12.50
CA LEU A 808 26.87 -25.62 12.94
C LEU A 808 25.93 -25.03 13.99
N ALA A 809 24.62 -25.27 13.84
CA ALA A 809 23.58 -24.81 14.76
C ALA A 809 22.36 -25.76 14.72
N GLY A 810 21.65 -25.87 15.84
CA GLY A 810 20.54 -26.83 16.02
C GLY A 810 20.99 -28.26 16.40
N PRO A 811 20.06 -29.14 16.79
CA PRO A 811 20.39 -30.50 17.26
C PRO A 811 20.90 -31.42 16.15
N ALA A 812 21.86 -32.30 16.47
CA ALA A 812 22.35 -33.30 15.52
C ALA A 812 21.28 -34.35 15.13
N ASP A 813 20.24 -34.51 15.95
CA ASP A 813 19.12 -35.43 15.74
C ASP A 813 17.89 -34.78 15.07
N ALA A 814 18.02 -33.52 14.61
CA ALA A 814 17.01 -32.77 13.87
C ALA A 814 16.46 -33.57 12.68
N ALA A 815 15.14 -33.53 12.49
CA ALA A 815 14.44 -34.16 11.37
C ALA A 815 14.87 -33.59 10.02
N PHE A 816 15.22 -32.29 9.96
CA PHE A 816 15.61 -31.57 8.76
C PHE A 816 17.03 -31.01 8.90
N ARG A 817 17.80 -31.07 7.81
CA ARG A 817 19.14 -30.46 7.73
C ARG A 817 19.22 -29.55 6.51
N HIS A 818 19.64 -28.30 6.72
CA HIS A 818 19.84 -27.26 5.69
C HIS A 818 21.35 -27.07 5.44
N TYR A 819 21.76 -26.99 4.17
CA TYR A 819 23.17 -27.04 3.78
C TYR A 819 23.60 -25.73 3.11
N CYS A 820 24.56 -25.02 3.72
CA CYS A 820 25.05 -23.78 3.14
C CYS A 820 25.78 -23.99 1.80
N SER A 821 25.88 -22.93 0.99
CA SER A 821 26.75 -22.91 -0.20
C SER A 821 28.24 -23.08 0.13
N CYS A 822 28.63 -22.90 1.40
CA CYS A 822 29.96 -23.16 1.93
C CYS A 822 30.30 -24.65 2.17
N TYR A 823 29.32 -25.56 2.03
CA TYR A 823 29.51 -26.96 2.44
C TYR A 823 30.56 -27.69 1.58
N PRO A 824 31.54 -28.39 2.17
CA PRO A 824 32.60 -29.10 1.44
C PRO A 824 32.07 -30.15 0.46
N GLY A 825 32.43 -29.99 -0.82
CA GLY A 825 31.91 -30.82 -1.91
C GLY A 825 30.56 -30.34 -2.47
N GLY A 826 29.98 -29.26 -1.94
CA GLY A 826 28.69 -28.72 -2.35
C GLY A 826 27.49 -29.38 -1.66
N LYS A 827 26.32 -28.76 -1.80
CA LYS A 827 25.03 -29.21 -1.22
C LYS A 827 24.78 -30.69 -1.59
N PRO A 828 24.69 -31.63 -0.61
CA PRO A 828 24.83 -33.06 -0.90
C PRO A 828 23.85 -33.64 -1.92
N THR A 829 22.62 -33.12 -1.94
CA THR A 829 21.54 -33.49 -2.86
C THR A 829 21.80 -33.11 -4.32
N TYR A 830 22.52 -32.00 -4.57
CA TYR A 830 22.89 -31.55 -5.93
C TYR A 830 23.97 -32.45 -6.56
N ASN A 831 24.69 -33.22 -5.74
CA ASN A 831 25.66 -34.22 -6.20
C ASN A 831 25.02 -35.59 -6.51
N LEU A 832 23.71 -35.74 -6.33
CA LEU A 832 23.02 -36.99 -6.65
C LEU A 832 22.97 -37.21 -8.16
N GLN A 833 23.43 -38.36 -8.61
CA GLN A 833 23.27 -38.78 -10.00
C GLN A 833 21.80 -39.15 -10.24
N LEU A 834 21.21 -38.58 -11.29
CA LEU A 834 19.91 -38.99 -11.78
C LEU A 834 19.96 -40.48 -12.15
N ARG A 835 19.01 -41.26 -11.63
CA ARG A 835 18.90 -42.69 -11.96
C ARG A 835 18.14 -42.85 -13.27
N LYS A 836 18.44 -43.91 -14.02
CA LYS A 836 17.85 -44.14 -15.34
C LYS A 836 16.33 -44.36 -15.28
N GLU A 837 15.86 -44.99 -14.21
CA GLU A 837 14.44 -45.17 -13.88
C GLU A 837 13.74 -43.90 -13.34
N ASP A 838 14.44 -42.77 -13.25
CA ASP A 838 13.90 -41.46 -12.87
C ASP A 838 13.96 -40.44 -14.03
N GLU A 839 14.41 -40.83 -15.24
CA GLU A 839 14.59 -39.97 -16.42
C GLU A 839 13.27 -39.43 -17.01
N ASP A 840 12.13 -40.10 -16.78
CA ASP A 840 10.80 -39.72 -17.29
C ASP A 840 9.91 -39.00 -16.26
N LEU A 841 10.41 -38.83 -15.03
CA LEU A 841 9.68 -38.20 -13.92
C LEU A 841 9.69 -36.67 -13.97
N PHE A 842 10.45 -36.07 -14.89
CA PHE A 842 10.49 -34.64 -15.12
C PHE A 842 10.63 -34.35 -16.61
N SER A 843 10.38 -33.10 -17.01
CA SER A 843 10.74 -32.59 -18.34
C SER A 843 11.34 -31.18 -18.26
N PRO A 844 12.06 -30.73 -19.29
CA PRO A 844 12.55 -29.36 -19.36
C PRO A 844 11.42 -28.32 -19.26
N ALA A 845 11.76 -27.11 -18.85
CA ALA A 845 10.86 -25.97 -18.89
C ALA A 845 10.30 -25.74 -20.31
N PRO A 846 9.07 -25.21 -20.47
CA PRO A 846 8.59 -24.63 -21.72
C PRO A 846 9.60 -23.64 -22.28
N GLN A 847 9.80 -23.62 -23.60
CA GLN A 847 10.87 -22.82 -24.21
C GLN A 847 10.69 -21.31 -23.96
N GLU A 848 9.45 -20.84 -23.87
CA GLU A 848 9.10 -19.48 -23.49
C GLU A 848 9.68 -19.06 -22.13
N TYR A 849 9.87 -19.99 -21.18
CA TYR A 849 10.45 -19.70 -19.86
C TYR A 849 11.98 -19.59 -19.88
N THR A 850 12.64 -19.93 -20.99
CA THR A 850 14.10 -19.80 -21.16
C THR A 850 14.54 -18.37 -21.52
N VAL A 851 14.03 -17.39 -20.78
CA VAL A 851 14.32 -15.96 -20.98
C VAL A 851 15.71 -15.57 -20.47
N PRO A 852 16.53 -14.86 -21.28
CA PRO A 852 17.75 -14.23 -20.81
C PRO A 852 17.50 -13.26 -19.64
N ASN A 853 18.49 -13.12 -18.76
CA ASN A 853 18.49 -12.19 -17.62
C ASN A 853 17.39 -12.40 -16.56
N SER A 854 16.77 -13.60 -16.50
CA SER A 854 15.85 -14.00 -15.42
C SER A 854 16.40 -13.74 -14.01
N ASN A 855 17.69 -14.00 -13.79
CA ASN A 855 18.40 -13.82 -12.52
C ASN A 855 18.62 -12.36 -12.08
N CYS A 856 18.04 -11.37 -12.76
CA CYS A 856 18.13 -9.97 -12.34
C CYS A 856 17.50 -9.77 -10.95
N GLN A 857 18.24 -9.10 -10.05
CA GLN A 857 17.76 -8.68 -8.73
C GLN A 857 17.07 -7.33 -8.87
N LEU A 858 15.94 -7.11 -8.19
CA LEU A 858 15.15 -5.86 -8.26
C LEU A 858 14.56 -5.53 -9.64
N CYS A 859 14.40 -6.54 -10.50
CA CYS A 859 13.80 -6.40 -11.83
C CYS A 859 12.27 -6.60 -11.87
N TYR A 860 11.64 -7.16 -10.82
CA TYR A 860 10.24 -7.57 -10.89
C TYR A 860 9.25 -6.40 -11.14
N ASN A 861 8.32 -6.61 -12.07
CA ASN A 861 7.20 -5.73 -12.35
C ASN A 861 5.97 -6.56 -12.72
N LEU A 862 4.80 -6.25 -12.15
CA LEU A 862 3.58 -7.01 -12.39
C LEU A 862 3.06 -6.87 -13.84
N ASP A 863 2.99 -5.65 -14.37
CA ASP A 863 2.50 -5.42 -15.75
C ASP A 863 3.30 -6.26 -16.75
N ARG A 864 4.64 -6.25 -16.65
CA ARG A 864 5.53 -7.03 -17.53
C ARG A 864 5.46 -8.54 -17.30
N TYR A 865 5.24 -8.99 -16.07
CA TYR A 865 5.00 -10.41 -15.79
C TYR A 865 3.69 -10.88 -16.45
N VAL A 866 2.61 -10.09 -16.35
CA VAL A 866 1.32 -10.39 -16.99
C VAL A 866 1.40 -10.31 -18.51
N GLU A 867 2.16 -9.36 -19.06
CA GLU A 867 2.39 -9.20 -20.50
C GLU A 867 3.17 -10.39 -21.09
N ASN A 868 4.27 -10.79 -20.45
CA ASN A 868 5.12 -11.88 -20.92
C ASN A 868 4.44 -13.27 -20.80
N TRP A 869 3.64 -13.48 -19.74
CA TRP A 869 3.11 -14.80 -19.38
C TRP A 869 1.57 -14.93 -19.50
N GLY A 870 0.90 -13.87 -19.95
CA GLY A 870 -0.56 -13.83 -20.14
C GLY A 870 -1.41 -13.89 -18.87
N SER A 871 -0.80 -13.87 -17.67
CA SER A 871 -1.53 -14.05 -16.41
C SER A 871 -0.76 -13.55 -15.19
N ALA A 872 -1.50 -13.10 -14.16
CA ALA A 872 -0.97 -12.87 -12.82
C ALA A 872 -0.93 -14.16 -11.96
N LYS A 873 -1.17 -15.34 -12.55
CA LYS A 873 -1.02 -16.62 -11.84
C LYS A 873 0.43 -16.80 -11.38
N CYS A 874 0.61 -17.33 -10.17
CA CYS A 874 1.90 -17.43 -9.49
C CYS A 874 2.61 -16.10 -9.18
N THR A 875 1.90 -14.97 -9.12
CA THR A 875 2.45 -13.74 -8.53
C THR A 875 1.41 -12.91 -7.78
N ASN A 876 1.87 -12.03 -6.89
CA ASN A 876 1.03 -11.06 -6.18
C ASN A 876 0.32 -10.16 -7.21
N ARG A 877 -1.00 -10.01 -7.07
CA ARG A 877 -1.88 -9.32 -8.03
C ARG A 877 -1.88 -7.80 -7.87
N LEU A 878 -1.18 -7.28 -6.85
CA LEU A 878 -0.99 -5.86 -6.62
C LEU A 878 0.42 -5.46 -7.10
N GLY A 879 0.47 -4.42 -7.93
CA GLY A 879 1.70 -3.98 -8.58
C GLY A 879 2.61 -3.19 -7.64
N PHE A 880 3.77 -3.75 -7.29
CA PHE A 880 4.83 -3.00 -6.62
C PHE A 880 5.60 -2.09 -7.61
N THR A 881 6.14 -0.98 -7.13
CA THR A 881 7.02 -0.08 -7.89
C THR A 881 8.18 0.38 -7.00
N TYR A 882 9.40 0.06 -7.41
CA TYR A 882 10.62 0.52 -6.74
C TYR A 882 10.74 2.04 -6.81
N SER A 883 11.30 2.65 -5.76
CA SER A 883 11.61 4.07 -5.76
C SER A 883 12.73 4.38 -6.76
N GLN A 884 12.73 5.61 -7.30
CA GLN A 884 13.82 6.05 -8.16
C GLN A 884 15.19 5.95 -7.48
N LYS A 885 15.28 6.09 -6.14
CA LYS A 885 16.52 5.93 -5.39
C LYS A 885 17.02 4.48 -5.38
N LEU A 886 16.13 3.47 -5.31
CA LEU A 886 16.52 2.07 -5.47
C LEU A 886 17.02 1.79 -6.89
N MET A 887 16.27 2.21 -7.90
CA MET A 887 16.68 2.05 -9.31
C MET A 887 18.01 2.75 -9.60
N ASP A 888 18.20 3.96 -9.08
CA ASP A 888 19.44 4.73 -9.19
C ASP A 888 20.66 4.08 -8.53
N THR A 889 20.43 3.28 -7.47
CA THR A 889 21.48 2.67 -6.65
C THR A 889 21.90 1.31 -7.21
N TYR A 890 20.93 0.49 -7.62
CA TYR A 890 21.16 -0.90 -8.03
C TYR A 890 21.13 -1.10 -9.56
N HIS A 891 20.54 -0.18 -10.31
CA HIS A 891 20.50 -0.16 -11.78
C HIS A 891 20.96 1.17 -12.40
N PRO A 892 22.14 1.71 -12.01
CA PRO A 892 22.65 2.98 -12.54
C PRO A 892 22.84 2.98 -14.07
N GLU A 893 22.99 1.81 -14.70
CA GLU A 893 23.04 1.64 -16.15
C GLU A 893 21.81 2.22 -16.88
N LEU A 894 20.63 2.17 -16.25
CA LEU A 894 19.36 2.65 -16.82
C LEU A 894 19.31 4.19 -16.99
N LYS A 895 20.23 4.92 -16.36
CA LYS A 895 20.44 6.36 -16.59
C LYS A 895 21.18 6.67 -17.90
N SER A 896 21.89 5.67 -18.43
CA SER A 896 22.93 5.84 -19.44
C SER A 896 22.68 5.11 -20.76
N LYS A 897 21.73 4.16 -20.76
CA LYS A 897 21.39 3.31 -21.90
C LYS A 897 19.87 3.22 -22.08
N PRO A 898 19.37 2.98 -23.30
CA PRO A 898 18.04 2.37 -23.45
C PRO A 898 18.00 1.05 -22.67
N CYS A 899 16.83 0.70 -22.15
CA CYS A 899 16.73 -0.30 -21.10
C CYS A 899 16.76 -1.75 -21.63
N ASP A 900 17.92 -2.40 -21.49
CA ASP A 900 18.15 -3.82 -21.82
C ASP A 900 17.55 -4.80 -20.78
N LEU A 901 16.78 -4.32 -19.80
CA LEU A 901 16.16 -5.12 -18.73
C LEU A 901 14.65 -5.30 -19.02
N PRO A 902 14.22 -6.41 -19.65
CA PRO A 902 12.87 -6.54 -20.23
C PRO A 902 11.74 -6.48 -19.20
N PHE A 903 12.02 -6.89 -17.95
CA PHE A 903 11.04 -6.87 -16.86
C PHE A 903 10.81 -5.47 -16.28
N LEU A 904 11.75 -4.52 -16.39
CA LEU A 904 11.63 -3.22 -15.71
C LEU A 904 10.98 -2.12 -16.56
N CYS A 905 11.14 -2.19 -17.88
CA CYS A 905 10.94 -1.04 -18.74
C CYS A 905 9.84 -1.29 -19.77
N LYS A 906 8.94 -0.32 -19.93
CA LYS A 906 7.80 -0.39 -20.86
C LYS A 906 8.26 -0.46 -22.32
N PRO A 907 7.58 -1.22 -23.20
CA PRO A 907 8.01 -1.37 -24.59
C PRO A 907 7.84 -0.07 -25.37
N ASP A 908 6.85 0.76 -24.99
CA ASP A 908 6.53 2.05 -25.60
C ASP A 908 7.25 3.24 -24.94
N GLY A 909 8.26 2.99 -24.10
CA GLY A 909 9.21 4.04 -23.75
C GLY A 909 9.85 4.56 -25.04
N PRO A 910 9.82 5.87 -25.33
CA PRO A 910 10.14 6.38 -26.66
C PRO A 910 11.55 5.98 -27.06
N VAL A 911 11.66 5.07 -28.04
CA VAL A 911 12.91 4.50 -28.51
C VAL A 911 13.79 5.62 -29.08
N GLY A 912 14.71 6.10 -28.25
CA GLY A 912 15.66 7.13 -28.60
C GLY A 912 16.54 6.64 -29.74
N ARG A 913 16.28 7.14 -30.96
CA ARG A 913 17.11 6.88 -32.12
C ARG A 913 18.46 7.59 -31.95
N SER A 914 19.44 6.83 -31.46
CA SER A 914 20.88 7.12 -31.58
C SER A 914 21.40 6.72 -32.96
#